data_AF-A0A366R9B8-F1
#
_entry.id   AF-A0A366R9B8-F1
#
_cell.length_a   1.000
_cell.length_b   1.000
_cell.length_c   1.000
_cell.angle_alpha   90.00
_cell.angle_beta   90.00
_cell.angle_gamma   90.00
#
_symmetry.space_group_name_H-M   'P 1'
#
loop_
_entity.id
_entity.type
_entity.pdbx_description
1 polymer ?
#
loop_
_entity_poly.entity_id
_entity_poly.type
_entity_poly.pdbx_seq_one_letter_code
_entity_poly.pdbx_strand_id
1 'polypeptide(L)'
;MQRLIRAYFSNTGILFPYIHEQAFFDTYHQFRQSGFRSNVSRTWLGLLNMILAMATCTSCWEESGSDSHFEQSDIFYRRAQELCQTQMLRGTTLEIVQYLLLTTQYLQGTHRSVQTWTIHGLSVKAAMSIGLHSKDIATKFTALQQEIRKRTWFGCILLDRSLSMTFGRPCTIPEEYIGLDLPDHLPLYTSVSDEVQRLSTEFYNASMVIGKIITALYGNNLGCDAQVSDTSTMTAIIEFEQELSDWQGSLPVQLRPCSADELLQLTDMEAQDTTVERFRVILTLRYLNAQLLLHRPTFIRSLSALNRQSKVPYRNSASVNNMQANFDKTFVQVAQTMLDIIHVVMMRQDHGRHLIGAWWFTLYYSFSASLAIFGDFPHSNVESNMAGHYRGVSSKPNRAFPSEPQFSGFMKPCRFEGEINFLEVEGEIPQEIDGTFYRVMPDPQFPPLADQDPWFNGDGNISAFRFSKGNVHFKQRYVRTEKFLREREAQQGLAGKYRNKYTDAVEFKVRTTANTNIFYFNKVLLAMKEDAPPFAMDPITLETFGVHDFDGQLPSLTFTAHPKLDPQTGELVCFGYEAMGDGTPDVCYYSIDPDGTFNQTVWLVSPVVGMIHDFAVTENWVLFPIIPQICDIDRLKQGGEHWQWDSSVPFYLGLLPRRGAKASDVKWFKAPNAFPGHTTNAYELPDGRIVFDLPLTDKNVFFWWPDNDGNAPDPHDIHAKYVRYTIDPKTSDLDLPAHEVISECDMEFPRIDERVSMRPHRHSFFDMMDPTLGTDFAAIAPVLGGGHPLYNALGHLNHETGKLEVYFSGKTHMVQEPVFVPRSEDSPEGDGYTIVLVNNYATMSSELHIVDTSDFSAPRAVVKLNVRLRAGLHGNWVDGKELYG
;
A
#
# COMPACT_ATOMS: atom_id res chain seq x y z
N MET A 1 -7.68 17.69 31.93
CA MET A 1 -7.39 16.52 32.79
C MET A 1 -8.61 16.06 33.59
N GLN A 2 -9.13 16.83 34.56
CA GLN A 2 -10.27 16.39 35.39
C GLN A 2 -11.55 16.04 34.57
N ARG A 3 -11.85 16.79 33.49
CA ARG A 3 -12.92 16.45 32.52
C ARG A 3 -12.75 15.06 31.91
N LEU A 4 -11.53 14.73 31.48
CA LEU A 4 -11.20 13.42 30.87
C LEU A 4 -11.27 12.28 31.89
N ILE A 5 -10.84 12.50 33.14
CA ILE A 5 -10.94 11.48 34.21
C ILE A 5 -12.42 11.16 34.48
N ARG A 6 -13.28 12.19 34.58
CA ARG A 6 -14.73 11.98 34.74
C ARG A 6 -15.35 11.28 33.53
N ALA A 7 -14.96 11.70 32.32
CA ALA A 7 -15.42 11.06 31.08
C ALA A 7 -15.03 9.58 31.03
N TYR A 8 -13.84 9.20 31.49
CA TYR A 8 -13.46 7.80 31.61
C TYR A 8 -14.42 7.04 32.53
N PHE A 9 -14.65 7.50 33.76
CA PHE A 9 -15.49 6.79 34.72
C PHE A 9 -16.96 6.71 34.30
N SER A 10 -17.48 7.74 33.63
CA SER A 10 -18.86 7.74 33.09
C SER A 10 -19.03 6.98 31.77
N ASN A 11 -17.93 6.54 31.12
CA ASN A 11 -17.97 5.90 29.80
C ASN A 11 -17.34 4.50 29.83
N THR A 12 -16.01 4.41 29.90
CA THR A 12 -15.30 3.13 29.87
C THR A 12 -15.25 2.46 31.25
N GLY A 13 -15.04 3.24 32.31
CA GLY A 13 -14.91 2.75 33.68
C GLY A 13 -16.18 2.09 34.20
N ILE A 14 -17.36 2.56 33.77
CA ILE A 14 -18.64 1.96 34.15
C ILE A 14 -18.91 0.62 33.44
N LEU A 15 -18.31 0.40 32.25
CA LEU A 15 -18.38 -0.90 31.56
C LEU A 15 -17.37 -1.91 32.12
N PHE A 16 -16.24 -1.42 32.64
CA PHE A 16 -15.17 -2.21 33.19
C PHE A 16 -14.74 -1.69 34.57
N PRO A 17 -15.54 -1.94 35.62
CA PRO A 17 -15.40 -1.32 36.93
C PRO A 17 -14.28 -1.94 37.78
N TYR A 18 -13.10 -2.19 37.20
CA TYR A 18 -11.93 -2.72 37.91
C TYR A 18 -11.05 -1.61 38.53
N ILE A 19 -11.26 -0.35 38.17
CA ILE A 19 -10.65 0.82 38.83
C ILE A 19 -11.70 1.50 39.70
N HIS A 20 -11.41 1.67 40.98
CA HIS A 20 -12.33 2.31 41.91
C HIS A 20 -12.26 3.84 41.79
N GLU A 21 -13.37 4.46 41.35
CA GLU A 21 -13.47 5.90 41.07
C GLU A 21 -13.03 6.77 42.26
N GLN A 22 -13.62 6.54 43.43
CA GLN A 22 -13.35 7.38 44.60
C GLN A 22 -11.88 7.30 45.05
N ALA A 23 -11.32 6.09 45.13
CA ALA A 23 -9.93 5.90 45.54
C ALA A 23 -8.95 6.56 44.54
N PHE A 24 -9.30 6.55 43.25
CA PHE A 24 -8.53 7.24 42.22
C PHE A 24 -8.62 8.76 42.37
N PHE A 25 -9.82 9.31 42.59
CA PHE A 25 -10.01 10.74 42.82
C PHE A 25 -9.37 11.24 44.11
N ASP A 26 -9.41 10.47 45.20
CA ASP A 26 -8.74 10.82 46.46
C ASP A 26 -7.24 11.02 46.23
N THR A 27 -6.61 10.08 45.51
CA THR A 27 -5.19 10.16 45.14
C THR A 27 -4.92 11.35 44.21
N TYR A 28 -5.78 11.59 43.21
CA TYR A 28 -5.67 12.73 42.29
C TYR A 28 -5.83 14.08 43.02
N HIS A 29 -6.77 14.17 43.96
CA HIS A 29 -7.01 15.39 44.72
C HIS A 29 -5.86 15.70 45.66
N GLN A 30 -5.30 14.69 46.34
CA GLN A 30 -4.06 14.84 47.11
C GLN A 30 -2.89 15.31 46.23
N PHE A 31 -2.71 14.68 45.06
CA PHE A 31 -1.67 15.06 44.10
C PHE A 31 -1.85 16.51 43.62
N ARG A 32 -3.07 16.93 43.30
CA ARG A 32 -3.38 18.29 42.88
C ARG A 32 -3.19 19.31 44.01
N GLN A 33 -3.64 19.01 45.23
CA GLN A 33 -3.49 19.88 46.40
C GLN A 33 -2.02 20.15 46.74
N SER A 34 -1.13 19.19 46.44
CA SER A 34 0.32 19.38 46.57
C SER A 34 0.95 20.29 45.50
N GLY A 35 0.15 20.80 44.54
CA GLY A 35 0.66 21.51 43.36
C GLY A 35 1.36 20.59 42.37
N PHE A 36 0.96 19.30 42.31
CA PHE A 36 1.61 18.24 41.54
C PHE A 36 3.06 17.95 41.96
N ARG A 37 3.38 18.20 43.24
CA ARG A 37 4.72 18.02 43.82
C ARG A 37 4.83 16.83 44.78
N SER A 38 3.72 16.23 45.21
CA SER A 38 3.75 15.06 46.09
C SER A 38 4.23 13.81 45.35
N ASN A 39 4.98 12.95 46.04
CA ASN A 39 5.42 11.65 45.51
C ASN A 39 4.23 10.66 45.39
N VAL A 40 3.51 10.71 44.27
CA VAL A 40 2.67 9.59 43.82
C VAL A 40 3.53 8.55 43.13
N SER A 41 3.11 7.28 43.15
CA SER A 41 3.87 6.22 42.51
C SER A 41 3.91 6.41 40.99
N ARG A 42 5.02 5.99 40.36
CA ARG A 42 5.14 6.00 38.89
C ARG A 42 4.06 5.14 38.22
N THR A 43 3.67 4.02 38.86
CA THR A 43 2.61 3.14 38.36
C THR A 43 1.25 3.82 38.38
N TRP A 44 0.94 4.62 39.40
CA TRP A 44 -0.29 5.42 39.44
C TRP A 44 -0.28 6.52 38.38
N LEU A 45 0.84 7.20 38.14
CA LEU A 45 0.98 8.17 37.04
C LEU A 45 0.81 7.52 35.66
N GLY A 46 1.32 6.30 35.48
CA GLY A 46 1.09 5.52 34.27
C GLY A 46 -0.39 5.19 34.10
N LEU A 47 -1.07 4.74 35.15
CA LEU A 47 -2.51 4.49 35.14
C LEU A 47 -3.33 5.75 34.83
N LEU A 48 -2.97 6.91 35.41
CA LEU A 48 -3.58 8.19 35.09
C LEU A 48 -3.44 8.53 33.61
N ASN A 49 -2.24 8.39 33.03
CA ASN A 49 -2.05 8.65 31.61
C ASN A 49 -2.85 7.67 30.73
N MET A 50 -2.96 6.40 31.11
CA MET A 50 -3.83 5.46 30.39
C MET A 50 -5.32 5.81 30.49
N ILE A 51 -5.79 6.30 31.64
CA ILE A 51 -7.16 6.83 31.80
C ILE A 51 -7.39 8.01 30.86
N LEU A 52 -6.41 8.92 30.75
CA LEU A 52 -6.49 10.05 29.82
C LEU A 52 -6.46 9.58 28.36
N ALA A 53 -5.58 8.65 28.00
CA ALA A 53 -5.50 8.08 26.64
C ALA A 53 -6.82 7.42 26.24
N MET A 54 -7.37 6.57 27.11
CA MET A 54 -8.64 5.88 26.88
C MET A 54 -9.81 6.86 26.79
N ALA A 55 -9.89 7.84 27.70
CA ALA A 55 -10.90 8.89 27.64
C ALA A 55 -10.84 9.62 26.31
N THR A 56 -9.66 10.09 25.88
CA THR A 56 -9.48 10.81 24.61
C THR A 56 -9.86 9.96 23.39
N CYS A 57 -9.46 8.68 23.37
CA CYS A 57 -9.72 7.76 22.25
C CYS A 57 -11.21 7.38 22.13
N THR A 58 -11.90 7.23 23.26
CA THR A 58 -13.34 6.95 23.31
C THR A 58 -14.19 8.23 23.35
N SER A 59 -13.54 9.40 23.36
CA SER A 59 -14.18 10.70 23.37
C SER A 59 -14.27 11.37 21.99
N CYS A 60 -14.65 10.67 20.93
CA CYS A 60 -15.04 11.27 19.64
C CYS A 60 -16.37 12.10 19.70
N TRP A 61 -16.45 13.16 20.52
CA TRP A 61 -17.66 13.94 20.83
C TRP A 61 -17.59 15.44 20.45
N GLU A 62 -16.59 15.93 19.72
CA GLU A 62 -16.54 17.32 19.24
C GLU A 62 -16.10 17.34 17.76
N GLU A 63 -16.56 18.32 16.98
CA GLU A 63 -16.54 18.45 15.50
C GLU A 63 -15.16 18.35 14.80
N SER A 64 -14.10 17.99 15.52
CA SER A 64 -12.75 17.75 14.99
C SER A 64 -12.57 16.33 14.46
N GLY A 65 -11.93 16.19 13.30
CA GLY A 65 -11.72 14.90 12.61
C GLY A 65 -11.05 13.82 13.47
N SER A 66 -11.37 12.55 13.17
CA SER A 66 -10.95 11.34 13.90
C SER A 66 -9.44 11.21 14.12
N ASP A 67 -8.65 11.73 13.18
CA ASP A 67 -7.19 11.55 13.17
C ASP A 67 -6.51 12.39 14.26
N SER A 68 -7.05 13.58 14.55
CA SER A 68 -6.51 14.48 15.58
C SER A 68 -6.65 13.93 17.01
N HIS A 69 -7.70 13.16 17.28
CA HIS A 69 -7.95 12.57 18.59
C HIS A 69 -7.04 11.36 18.85
N PHE A 70 -6.72 10.60 17.79
CA PHE A 70 -5.79 9.48 17.87
C PHE A 70 -4.39 9.97 18.25
N GLU A 71 -3.88 10.99 17.57
CA GLU A 71 -2.59 11.62 17.87
C GLU A 71 -2.53 12.12 19.33
N GLN A 72 -3.58 12.79 19.79
CA GLN A 72 -3.66 13.28 21.18
C GLN A 72 -3.68 12.13 22.20
N SER A 73 -4.38 11.03 21.91
CA SER A 73 -4.42 9.86 22.78
C SER A 73 -3.06 9.14 22.85
N ASP A 74 -2.32 9.09 21.73
CA ASP A 74 -0.99 8.46 21.65
C ASP A 74 0.05 9.21 22.49
N ILE A 75 -0.06 10.54 22.64
CA ILE A 75 0.80 11.32 23.55
C ILE A 75 0.68 10.82 25.00
N PHE A 76 -0.55 10.59 25.48
CA PHE A 76 -0.76 10.06 26.83
C PHE A 76 -0.29 8.61 26.94
N TYR A 77 -0.52 7.79 25.92
CA TYR A 77 -0.04 6.42 25.87
C TYR A 77 1.49 6.32 25.97
N ARG A 78 2.25 7.08 25.16
CA ARG A 78 3.73 7.09 25.20
C ARG A 78 4.26 7.49 26.58
N ARG A 79 3.68 8.53 27.19
CA ARG A 79 4.03 8.94 28.56
C ARG A 79 3.76 7.82 29.57
N ALA A 80 2.64 7.12 29.44
CA ALA A 80 2.30 6.01 30.33
C ALA A 80 3.30 4.86 30.19
N GLN A 81 3.75 4.55 28.97
CA GLN A 81 4.79 3.54 28.73
C GLN A 81 6.12 3.92 29.38
N GLU A 82 6.62 5.14 29.16
CA GLU A 82 7.88 5.61 29.76
C GLU A 82 7.85 5.58 31.30
N LEU A 83 6.70 5.85 31.89
CA LEU A 83 6.52 5.84 33.35
C LEU A 83 6.60 4.42 33.93
N CYS A 84 6.07 3.43 33.23
CA CYS A 84 5.86 2.06 33.72
C CYS A 84 6.82 1.00 33.14
N GLN A 85 7.60 1.31 32.10
CA GLN A 85 8.44 0.33 31.35
C GLN A 85 9.34 -0.51 32.26
N THR A 86 9.95 0.11 33.28
CA THR A 86 10.83 -0.60 34.22
C THR A 86 10.05 -1.42 35.26
N GLN A 87 8.89 -0.91 35.69
CA GLN A 87 8.04 -1.52 36.72
C GLN A 87 7.34 -2.76 36.18
N MET A 88 6.97 -2.77 34.90
CA MET A 88 6.45 -3.94 34.19
C MET A 88 7.35 -5.19 34.32
N LEU A 89 8.66 -4.99 34.54
CA LEU A 89 9.66 -6.06 34.63
C LEU A 89 10.17 -6.34 36.04
N ARG A 90 9.98 -5.43 37.01
CA ARG A 90 10.67 -5.48 38.32
C ARG A 90 9.77 -5.60 39.56
N GLY A 91 8.48 -5.31 39.47
CA GLY A 91 7.58 -5.42 40.63
C GLY A 91 6.10 -5.41 40.27
N THR A 92 5.33 -6.34 40.83
CA THR A 92 3.91 -6.51 40.54
C THR A 92 3.06 -5.91 41.67
N THR A 93 2.21 -4.94 41.32
CA THR A 93 1.27 -4.24 42.20
C THR A 93 -0.15 -4.34 41.63
N LEU A 94 -1.17 -3.95 42.39
CA LEU A 94 -2.53 -3.94 41.84
C LEU A 94 -2.64 -2.90 40.71
N GLU A 95 -2.00 -1.75 40.88
CA GLU A 95 -1.99 -0.66 39.92
C GLU A 95 -1.34 -1.05 38.60
N ILE A 96 -0.25 -1.85 38.62
CA ILE A 96 0.35 -2.30 37.35
C ILE A 96 -0.58 -3.27 36.61
N VAL A 97 -1.34 -4.11 37.32
CA VAL A 97 -2.33 -5.00 36.68
C VAL A 97 -3.42 -4.16 36.02
N GLN A 98 -3.98 -3.18 36.74
CA GLN A 98 -4.99 -2.26 36.20
C GLN A 98 -4.47 -1.43 35.01
N TYR A 99 -3.22 -0.97 35.08
CA TYR A 99 -2.54 -0.29 33.98
C TYR A 99 -2.43 -1.18 32.75
N LEU A 100 -1.93 -2.41 32.91
CA LEU A 100 -1.78 -3.35 31.80
C LEU A 100 -3.13 -3.73 31.19
N LEU A 101 -4.17 -3.93 32.00
CA LEU A 101 -5.54 -4.19 31.51
C LEU A 101 -6.07 -3.03 30.67
N LEU A 102 -5.90 -1.79 31.14
CA LEU A 102 -6.36 -0.60 30.41
C LEU A 102 -5.53 -0.36 29.14
N THR A 103 -4.23 -0.65 29.18
CA THR A 103 -3.37 -0.63 27.99
C THR A 103 -3.80 -1.68 26.96
N THR A 104 -4.10 -2.91 27.39
CA THR A 104 -4.65 -3.94 26.53
C THR A 104 -5.94 -3.47 25.86
N GLN A 105 -6.86 -2.84 26.59
CA GLN A 105 -8.09 -2.30 26.02
C GLN A 105 -7.83 -1.17 25.03
N TYR A 106 -6.91 -0.25 25.34
CA TYR A 106 -6.57 0.88 24.46
C TYR A 106 -6.00 0.38 23.14
N LEU A 107 -5.04 -0.55 23.18
CA LEU A 107 -4.36 -1.04 21.98
C LEU A 107 -5.29 -1.76 21.00
N GLN A 108 -6.43 -2.31 21.45
CA GLN A 108 -7.42 -2.94 20.56
C GLN A 108 -7.96 -1.95 19.51
N GLY A 109 -8.08 -0.67 19.86
CA GLY A 109 -8.55 0.41 18.98
C GLY A 109 -7.44 1.12 18.21
N THR A 110 -6.25 0.52 18.07
CA THR A 110 -5.08 1.16 17.44
C THR A 110 -4.45 0.28 16.37
N HIS A 111 -3.59 0.86 15.52
CA HIS A 111 -2.74 0.11 14.58
C HIS A 111 -1.79 -0.89 15.26
N ARG A 112 -1.69 -0.89 16.60
CA ARG A 112 -0.85 -1.77 17.41
C ARG A 112 -1.66 -2.91 18.06
N SER A 113 -2.84 -3.23 17.55
CA SER A 113 -3.76 -4.25 18.12
C SER A 113 -3.12 -5.63 18.30
N VAL A 114 -2.13 -6.02 17.47
CA VAL A 114 -1.37 -7.27 17.63
C VAL A 114 -0.61 -7.34 18.96
N GLN A 115 -0.21 -6.20 19.53
CA GLN A 115 0.51 -6.12 20.81
C GLN A 115 -0.38 -6.42 22.03
N THR A 116 -1.72 -6.35 21.87
CA THR A 116 -2.70 -6.55 22.96
C THR A 116 -2.49 -7.88 23.68
N TRP A 117 -2.20 -8.95 22.93
CA TRP A 117 -1.97 -10.28 23.47
C TRP A 117 -0.77 -10.37 24.40
N THR A 118 0.36 -9.76 23.99
CA THR A 118 1.59 -9.76 24.79
C THR A 118 1.39 -8.99 26.09
N ILE A 119 0.80 -7.79 26.00
CA ILE A 119 0.51 -6.96 27.17
C ILE A 119 -0.51 -7.65 28.09
N HIS A 120 -1.51 -8.31 27.52
CA HIS A 120 -2.49 -9.06 28.28
C HIS A 120 -1.85 -10.25 29.03
N GLY A 121 -0.97 -11.01 28.36
CA GLY A 121 -0.22 -12.09 29.00
C GLY A 121 0.63 -11.60 30.19
N LEU A 122 1.21 -10.40 30.10
CA LEU A 122 1.88 -9.75 31.24
C LEU A 122 0.88 -9.39 32.36
N SER A 123 -0.30 -8.89 32.01
CA SER A 123 -1.36 -8.57 33.00
C SER A 123 -1.80 -9.79 33.80
N VAL A 124 -2.00 -10.93 33.13
CA VAL A 124 -2.40 -12.20 33.76
C VAL A 124 -1.30 -12.71 34.68
N LYS A 125 -0.04 -12.74 34.21
CA LYS A 125 1.11 -13.14 35.04
C LYS A 125 1.27 -12.24 36.26
N ALA A 126 1.12 -10.93 36.10
CA ALA A 126 1.17 -9.98 37.21
C ALA A 126 0.03 -10.21 38.21
N ALA A 127 -1.20 -10.40 37.73
CA ALA A 127 -2.37 -10.70 38.56
C ALA A 127 -2.20 -11.99 39.38
N MET A 128 -1.69 -13.04 38.76
CA MET A 128 -1.39 -14.31 39.44
C MET A 128 -0.29 -14.15 40.49
N SER A 129 0.77 -13.40 40.18
CA SER A 129 1.90 -13.20 41.10
C SER A 129 1.51 -12.50 42.41
N ILE A 130 0.51 -11.62 42.38
CA ILE A 130 -0.02 -10.92 43.57
C ILE A 130 -1.26 -11.63 44.16
N GLY A 131 -1.61 -12.81 43.65
CA GLY A 131 -2.67 -13.65 44.18
C GLY A 131 -4.09 -13.16 43.96
N LEU A 132 -4.39 -12.44 42.87
CA LEU A 132 -5.75 -11.92 42.63
C LEU A 132 -6.82 -13.01 42.46
N HIS A 133 -6.43 -14.24 42.11
CA HIS A 133 -7.30 -15.40 41.92
C HIS A 133 -7.57 -16.19 43.21
N SER A 134 -6.84 -15.91 44.30
CA SER A 134 -6.85 -16.74 45.52
C SER A 134 -7.82 -16.22 46.58
N LYS A 135 -8.79 -17.05 46.99
CA LYS A 135 -9.70 -16.75 48.11
C LYS A 135 -8.93 -16.49 49.42
N ASP A 136 -7.90 -17.28 49.70
CA ASP A 136 -7.10 -17.17 50.94
C ASP A 136 -6.33 -15.86 51.02
N ILE A 137 -5.72 -15.43 49.90
CA ILE A 137 -4.98 -14.16 49.87
C ILE A 137 -5.95 -12.98 50.01
N ALA A 138 -7.15 -13.06 49.44
CA ALA A 138 -8.16 -12.01 49.56
C ALA A 138 -8.52 -11.70 51.02
N THR A 139 -8.54 -12.69 51.92
CA THR A 139 -8.86 -12.50 53.35
C THR A 139 -7.94 -11.50 54.09
N LYS A 140 -6.75 -11.22 53.55
CA LYS A 140 -5.77 -10.28 54.12
C LYS A 140 -6.11 -8.80 53.89
N PHE A 141 -7.12 -8.52 53.09
CA PHE A 141 -7.48 -7.15 52.68
C PHE A 141 -8.83 -6.72 53.25
N THR A 142 -9.07 -5.41 53.30
CA THR A 142 -10.39 -4.86 53.66
C THR A 142 -11.46 -5.26 52.64
N ALA A 143 -12.74 -5.24 53.01
CA ALA A 143 -13.85 -5.60 52.10
C ALA A 143 -13.82 -4.83 50.77
N LEU A 144 -13.56 -3.51 50.81
CA LEU A 144 -13.41 -2.69 49.61
C LEU A 144 -12.21 -3.14 48.74
N GLN A 145 -11.06 -3.38 49.36
CA GLN A 145 -9.87 -3.85 48.64
C GLN A 145 -10.07 -5.24 48.04
N GLN A 146 -10.77 -6.13 48.74
CA GLN A 146 -11.15 -7.45 48.22
C GLN A 146 -11.98 -7.31 46.95
N GLU A 147 -12.98 -6.42 46.96
CA GLU A 147 -13.85 -6.18 45.81
C GLU A 147 -13.09 -5.58 44.62
N ILE A 148 -12.19 -4.61 44.85
CA ILE A 148 -11.35 -4.03 43.77
C ILE A 148 -10.42 -5.09 43.17
N ARG A 149 -9.78 -5.91 44.01
CA ARG A 149 -8.90 -7.00 43.57
C ARG A 149 -9.68 -8.05 42.78
N LYS A 150 -10.86 -8.43 43.26
CA LYS A 150 -11.78 -9.35 42.60
C LYS A 150 -12.20 -8.82 41.23
N ARG A 151 -12.69 -7.58 41.14
CA ARG A 151 -13.04 -6.93 39.86
C ARG A 151 -11.85 -6.84 38.90
N THR A 152 -10.65 -6.59 39.41
CA THR A 152 -9.44 -6.61 38.58
C THR A 152 -9.14 -8.02 38.03
N TRP A 153 -9.32 -9.08 38.82
CA TRP A 153 -9.20 -10.46 38.36
C TRP A 153 -10.22 -10.83 37.28
N PHE A 154 -11.49 -10.50 37.50
CA PHE A 154 -12.53 -10.69 36.49
C PHE A 154 -12.27 -9.83 35.24
N GLY A 155 -11.53 -8.73 35.35
CA GLY A 155 -11.09 -7.91 34.23
C GLY A 155 -10.06 -8.64 33.37
N CYS A 156 -9.13 -9.36 34.01
CA CYS A 156 -8.22 -10.26 33.31
C CYS A 156 -9.01 -11.36 32.58
N ILE A 157 -9.98 -12.01 33.23
CA ILE A 157 -10.78 -13.08 32.63
C ILE A 157 -11.58 -12.58 31.43
N LEU A 158 -12.29 -11.46 31.56
CA LEU A 158 -13.10 -10.88 30.48
C LEU A 158 -12.27 -10.58 29.24
N LEU A 159 -11.11 -9.95 29.42
CA LEU A 159 -10.23 -9.61 28.31
C LEU A 159 -9.54 -10.84 27.73
N ASP A 160 -9.19 -11.83 28.54
CA ASP A 160 -8.62 -13.09 28.05
C ASP A 160 -9.59 -13.77 27.10
N ARG A 161 -10.86 -13.95 27.52
CA ARG A 161 -11.91 -14.57 26.69
C ARG A 161 -12.20 -13.74 25.44
N SER A 162 -12.29 -12.43 25.57
CA SER A 162 -12.58 -11.53 24.44
C SER A 162 -11.44 -11.53 23.41
N LEU A 163 -10.18 -11.44 23.84
CA LEU A 163 -9.03 -11.46 22.94
C LEU A 163 -8.84 -12.81 22.25
N SER A 164 -9.00 -13.90 22.99
CA SER A 164 -8.93 -15.26 22.43
C SER A 164 -9.97 -15.46 21.32
N MET A 165 -11.17 -14.92 21.52
CA MET A 165 -12.25 -14.90 20.53
C MET A 165 -11.92 -14.04 19.31
N THR A 166 -11.47 -12.81 19.53
CA THR A 166 -11.21 -11.84 18.45
C THR A 166 -10.01 -12.23 17.60
N PHE A 167 -8.94 -12.74 18.21
CA PHE A 167 -7.67 -13.03 17.53
C PHE A 167 -7.45 -14.51 17.22
N GLY A 168 -8.41 -15.39 17.55
CA GLY A 168 -8.31 -16.83 17.31
C GLY A 168 -7.15 -17.48 18.09
N ARG A 169 -6.89 -17.02 19.31
CA ARG A 169 -5.80 -17.52 20.18
C ARG A 169 -6.34 -18.35 21.33
N PRO A 170 -5.57 -19.28 21.91
CA PRO A 170 -5.99 -20.00 23.13
C PRO A 170 -6.23 -19.04 24.29
N CYS A 171 -7.11 -19.38 25.23
CA CYS A 171 -7.25 -18.64 26.48
C CYS A 171 -6.01 -18.83 27.37
N THR A 172 -5.53 -17.76 28.02
CA THR A 172 -4.39 -17.80 28.94
C THR A 172 -4.79 -18.29 30.33
N ILE A 173 -6.04 -18.01 30.75
CA ILE A 173 -6.56 -18.36 32.08
C ILE A 173 -7.42 -19.62 31.95
N PRO A 174 -7.02 -20.77 32.52
CA PRO A 174 -7.86 -21.97 32.55
C PRO A 174 -9.13 -21.79 33.38
N GLU A 175 -10.18 -22.56 33.09
CA GLU A 175 -11.49 -22.44 33.76
C GLU A 175 -11.40 -22.78 35.25
N GLU A 176 -10.55 -23.74 35.61
CA GLU A 176 -10.27 -24.14 36.99
C GLU A 176 -9.68 -23.00 37.85
N TYR A 177 -9.15 -21.94 37.24
CA TYR A 177 -8.60 -20.79 37.95
C TYR A 177 -9.65 -19.70 38.22
N ILE A 178 -10.89 -19.89 37.75
CA ILE A 178 -12.03 -19.01 37.99
C ILE A 178 -12.83 -19.55 39.18
N GLY A 179 -12.19 -19.52 40.36
CA GLY A 179 -12.78 -20.04 41.59
C GLY A 179 -13.46 -19.00 42.49
N LEU A 180 -13.31 -17.71 42.20
CA LEU A 180 -13.89 -16.64 43.00
C LEU A 180 -15.40 -16.48 42.73
N ASP A 181 -16.14 -16.10 43.77
CA ASP A 181 -17.54 -15.69 43.60
C ASP A 181 -17.60 -14.39 42.80
N LEU A 182 -18.71 -14.14 42.09
CA LEU A 182 -18.83 -12.98 41.19
C LEU A 182 -18.69 -11.63 41.95
N PRO A 183 -18.25 -10.56 41.26
CA PRO A 183 -18.28 -9.19 41.80
C PRO A 183 -19.63 -8.81 42.39
N ASP A 184 -19.59 -8.14 43.55
CA ASP A 184 -20.77 -7.70 44.30
C ASP A 184 -20.90 -6.17 44.27
N HIS A 185 -22.08 -5.64 44.54
CA HIS A 185 -22.36 -4.21 44.47
C HIS A 185 -21.46 -3.40 45.42
N LEU A 186 -20.77 -2.38 44.89
CA LEU A 186 -19.96 -1.46 45.67
C LEU A 186 -20.84 -0.34 46.25
N PRO A 187 -20.74 -0.01 47.56
CA PRO A 187 -21.51 1.09 48.15
C PRO A 187 -21.12 2.48 47.61
N LEU A 188 -22.13 3.36 47.49
CA LEU A 188 -22.18 4.68 46.83
C LEU A 188 -21.02 5.66 47.09
N TYR A 189 -20.26 6.01 46.05
CA TYR A 189 -19.49 7.27 45.91
C TYR A 189 -19.19 7.64 44.44
N THR A 190 -20.04 7.26 43.48
CA THR A 190 -19.81 7.44 42.04
C THR A 190 -20.51 8.67 41.46
N SER A 191 -20.09 9.12 40.28
CA SER A 191 -20.76 10.21 39.53
C SER A 191 -22.12 9.84 38.93
N VAL A 192 -22.56 8.59 39.11
CA VAL A 192 -23.80 8.01 38.56
C VAL A 192 -24.72 7.51 39.69
N SER A 193 -25.99 7.26 39.38
CA SER A 193 -26.98 6.79 40.36
C SER A 193 -26.67 5.38 40.88
N ASP A 194 -27.16 5.07 42.09
CA ASP A 194 -27.03 3.74 42.72
C ASP A 194 -27.61 2.62 41.84
N GLU A 195 -28.70 2.91 41.12
CA GLU A 195 -29.31 1.99 40.18
C GLU A 195 -28.39 1.66 39.00
N VAL A 196 -27.75 2.67 38.40
CA VAL A 196 -26.79 2.47 37.31
C VAL A 196 -25.56 1.71 37.78
N GLN A 197 -25.12 1.91 39.02
CA GLN A 197 -23.99 1.19 39.61
C GLN A 197 -24.31 -0.30 39.86
N ARG A 198 -25.53 -0.62 40.31
CA ARG A 198 -26.03 -2.01 40.37
C ARG A 198 -26.05 -2.64 38.99
N LEU A 199 -26.67 -1.98 38.01
CA LEU A 199 -26.76 -2.47 36.64
C LEU A 199 -25.40 -2.63 35.97
N SER A 200 -24.43 -1.75 36.26
CA SER A 200 -23.03 -1.86 35.82
C SER A 200 -22.38 -3.14 36.35
N THR A 201 -22.61 -3.48 37.62
CA THR A 201 -22.08 -4.72 38.24
C THR A 201 -22.73 -5.95 37.62
N GLU A 202 -24.06 -5.93 37.44
CA GLU A 202 -24.79 -7.02 36.79
C GLU A 202 -24.38 -7.20 35.33
N PHE A 203 -24.21 -6.11 34.57
CA PHE A 203 -23.69 -6.11 33.20
C PHE A 203 -22.28 -6.72 33.13
N TYR A 204 -21.41 -6.34 34.06
CA TYR A 204 -20.04 -6.83 34.13
C TYR A 204 -20.00 -8.34 34.38
N ASN A 205 -20.84 -8.83 35.30
CA ASN A 205 -20.99 -10.25 35.60
C ASN A 205 -21.60 -11.02 34.42
N ALA A 206 -22.65 -10.47 33.79
CA ALA A 206 -23.32 -11.06 32.64
C ALA A 206 -22.40 -11.23 31.43
N SER A 207 -21.38 -10.37 31.30
CA SER A 207 -20.42 -10.40 30.20
C SER A 207 -19.43 -11.58 30.26
N MET A 208 -19.45 -12.40 31.32
CA MET A 208 -18.54 -13.54 31.50
C MET A 208 -18.95 -14.80 30.72
N VAL A 209 -20.18 -14.87 30.20
CA VAL A 209 -20.78 -16.13 29.69
C VAL A 209 -20.15 -16.66 28.40
N ILE A 210 -19.43 -15.82 27.64
CA ILE A 210 -18.94 -16.20 26.30
C ILE A 210 -17.72 -17.15 26.33
N GLY A 211 -17.06 -17.31 27.48
CA GLY A 211 -15.80 -18.06 27.58
C GLY A 211 -15.89 -19.56 27.30
N LYS A 212 -16.99 -20.21 27.73
CA LYS A 212 -17.13 -21.68 27.67
C LYS A 212 -17.25 -22.23 26.24
N ILE A 213 -17.83 -21.46 25.33
CA ILE A 213 -18.07 -21.83 23.92
C ILE A 213 -16.72 -22.09 23.21
N ILE A 214 -15.71 -21.26 23.45
CA ILE A 214 -14.38 -21.37 22.82
C ILE A 214 -13.68 -22.68 23.23
N THR A 215 -13.76 -23.05 24.50
CA THR A 215 -13.16 -24.29 25.00
C THR A 215 -13.90 -25.51 24.44
N ALA A 216 -15.23 -25.51 24.47
CA ALA A 216 -16.03 -26.68 24.11
C ALA A 216 -16.10 -26.95 22.59
N LEU A 217 -16.20 -25.90 21.75
CA LEU A 217 -16.43 -26.06 20.31
C LEU A 217 -15.21 -25.77 19.43
N TYR A 218 -14.21 -25.04 19.94
CA TYR A 218 -13.03 -24.64 19.18
C TYR A 218 -11.73 -25.27 19.68
N GLY A 219 -11.80 -26.19 20.65
CA GLY A 219 -10.61 -26.88 21.17
C GLY A 219 -9.53 -25.92 21.67
N ASN A 220 -9.93 -24.80 22.28
CA ASN A 220 -9.06 -23.69 22.69
C ASN A 220 -8.25 -23.06 21.53
N ASN A 221 -8.74 -23.09 20.29
CA ASN A 221 -8.04 -22.56 19.12
C ASN A 221 -6.63 -23.18 18.89
N LEU A 222 -6.37 -24.38 19.40
CA LEU A 222 -5.06 -25.05 19.31
C LEU A 222 -4.85 -25.82 17.99
N GLY A 223 -5.83 -25.80 17.08
CA GLY A 223 -5.70 -26.45 15.76
C GLY A 223 -5.52 -27.97 15.81
N CYS A 224 -5.87 -28.61 16.92
CA CYS A 224 -5.75 -30.06 17.08
C CYS A 224 -7.06 -30.74 16.62
N ASP A 225 -7.03 -31.28 15.41
CA ASP A 225 -8.07 -32.16 14.85
C ASP A 225 -8.23 -33.42 15.70
N ALA A 226 -9.06 -33.35 16.74
CA ALA A 226 -9.92 -34.47 17.08
C ALA A 226 -11.29 -34.11 16.50
N GLN A 227 -11.68 -34.76 15.40
CA GLN A 227 -12.99 -34.55 14.79
C GLN A 227 -14.09 -34.88 15.81
N VAL A 228 -14.56 -33.86 16.53
CA VAL A 228 -15.76 -33.96 17.35
C VAL A 228 -16.90 -34.34 16.41
N SER A 229 -17.50 -35.50 16.65
CA SER A 229 -18.57 -36.04 15.80
C SER A 229 -19.67 -34.99 15.59
N ASP A 230 -20.36 -35.03 14.45
CA ASP A 230 -21.44 -34.09 14.16
C ASP A 230 -22.50 -34.11 15.26
N THR A 231 -22.83 -35.29 15.78
CA THR A 231 -23.76 -35.47 16.90
C THR A 231 -23.27 -34.81 18.19
N SER A 232 -21.98 -34.91 18.51
CA SER A 232 -21.40 -34.26 19.69
C SER A 232 -21.39 -32.73 19.56
N THR A 233 -21.13 -32.21 18.36
CA THR A 233 -21.16 -30.77 18.08
C THR A 233 -22.59 -30.22 18.21
N MET A 234 -23.57 -30.91 17.63
CA MET A 234 -24.99 -30.54 17.73
C MET A 234 -25.52 -30.63 19.17
N THR A 235 -25.10 -31.65 19.94
CA THR A 235 -25.50 -31.78 21.36
C THR A 235 -24.98 -30.61 22.18
N ALA A 236 -23.72 -30.24 21.99
CA ALA A 236 -23.13 -29.07 22.65
C ALA A 236 -23.82 -27.76 22.25
N ILE A 237 -24.25 -27.61 20.98
CA ILE A 237 -25.04 -26.45 20.54
C ILE A 237 -26.34 -26.34 21.35
N ILE A 238 -27.10 -27.44 21.46
CA ILE A 238 -28.38 -27.47 22.19
C ILE A 238 -28.19 -27.17 23.69
N GLU A 239 -27.15 -27.74 24.31
CA GLU A 239 -26.82 -27.49 25.72
C GLU A 239 -26.50 -26.01 25.96
N PHE A 240 -25.69 -25.39 25.09
CA PHE A 240 -25.36 -23.97 25.21
C PHE A 240 -26.53 -23.06 24.84
N GLU A 241 -27.41 -23.44 23.92
CA GLU A 241 -28.66 -22.71 23.65
C GLU A 241 -29.53 -22.64 24.91
N GLN A 242 -29.65 -23.76 25.64
CA GLN A 242 -30.35 -23.78 26.92
C GLN A 242 -29.66 -22.91 27.97
N GLU A 243 -28.33 -23.01 28.11
CA GLU A 243 -27.58 -22.14 29.04
C GLU A 243 -27.74 -20.65 28.71
N LEU A 244 -27.72 -20.28 27.43
CA LEU A 244 -27.92 -18.90 26.98
C LEU A 244 -29.36 -18.43 27.23
N SER A 245 -30.35 -19.30 27.09
CA SER A 245 -31.76 -19.00 27.40
C SER A 245 -31.97 -18.81 28.91
N ASP A 246 -31.42 -19.69 29.74
CA ASP A 246 -31.46 -19.58 31.20
C ASP A 246 -30.75 -18.32 31.68
N TRP A 247 -29.59 -18.02 31.08
CA TRP A 247 -28.87 -16.77 31.32
C TRP A 247 -29.72 -15.56 30.96
N GLN A 248 -30.34 -15.52 29.78
CA GLN A 248 -31.23 -14.44 29.37
C GLN A 248 -32.39 -14.25 30.36
N GLY A 249 -32.96 -15.35 30.87
CA GLY A 249 -34.02 -15.34 31.88
C GLY A 249 -33.56 -14.80 33.24
N SER A 250 -32.30 -15.03 33.61
CA SER A 250 -31.69 -14.56 34.87
C SER A 250 -31.39 -13.06 34.90
N LEU A 251 -31.34 -12.40 33.73
CA LEU A 251 -31.03 -10.98 33.64
C LEU A 251 -32.19 -10.10 34.11
N PRO A 252 -31.90 -8.97 34.81
CA PRO A 252 -32.86 -7.90 35.03
C PRO A 252 -33.45 -7.40 33.71
N VAL A 253 -34.71 -6.96 33.73
CA VAL A 253 -35.44 -6.51 32.53
C VAL A 253 -34.65 -5.47 31.74
N GLN A 254 -33.97 -4.56 32.42
CA GLN A 254 -33.17 -3.48 31.84
C GLN A 254 -31.93 -3.97 31.06
N LEU A 255 -31.43 -5.18 31.35
CA LEU A 255 -30.25 -5.76 30.70
C LEU A 255 -30.57 -6.86 29.69
N ARG A 256 -31.85 -7.28 29.57
CA ARG A 256 -32.23 -8.34 28.64
C ARG A 256 -31.95 -7.93 27.18
N PRO A 257 -31.43 -8.85 26.34
CA PRO A 257 -31.22 -8.59 24.91
C PRO A 257 -32.46 -7.99 24.25
N CYS A 258 -32.26 -7.03 23.35
CA CYS A 258 -33.32 -6.30 22.66
C CYS A 258 -33.37 -6.60 21.16
N SER A 259 -34.51 -6.31 20.54
CA SER A 259 -34.65 -6.32 19.07
C SER A 259 -34.43 -4.93 18.46
N ALA A 260 -34.24 -4.87 17.15
CA ALA A 260 -34.10 -3.60 16.42
C ALA A 260 -35.40 -2.77 16.50
N ASP A 261 -36.57 -3.43 16.44
CA ASP A 261 -37.87 -2.78 16.57
C ASP A 261 -38.07 -2.16 17.96
N GLU A 262 -37.65 -2.85 19.02
CA GLU A 262 -37.69 -2.30 20.39
C GLU A 262 -36.82 -1.04 20.51
N LEU A 263 -35.64 -1.02 19.87
CA LEU A 263 -34.76 0.17 19.86
C LEU A 263 -35.34 1.34 19.05
N LEU A 264 -36.11 1.07 17.99
CA LEU A 264 -36.79 2.10 17.20
C LEU A 264 -37.99 2.71 17.93
N GLN A 265 -38.71 1.93 18.75
CA GLN A 265 -39.91 2.36 19.46
C GLN A 265 -39.62 3.21 20.72
N LEU A 266 -38.38 3.23 21.22
CA LEU A 266 -37.97 3.97 22.42
C LEU A 266 -37.83 5.50 22.24
N THR A 267 -38.58 6.11 21.32
CA THR A 267 -38.42 7.54 20.96
C THR A 267 -39.21 8.50 21.87
N ASP A 268 -38.49 9.51 22.37
CA ASP A 268 -38.87 10.82 22.95
C ASP A 268 -39.72 10.96 24.24
N MET A 269 -40.35 9.92 24.82
CA MET A 269 -41.16 10.10 26.05
C MET A 269 -40.73 9.31 27.30
N GLU A 270 -39.79 8.37 27.19
CA GLU A 270 -39.31 7.55 28.30
C GLU A 270 -37.77 7.41 28.28
N ALA A 271 -37.04 8.52 28.21
CA ALA A 271 -35.58 8.50 28.28
C ALA A 271 -35.12 8.02 29.67
N GLN A 272 -35.07 6.69 29.84
CA GLN A 272 -34.20 6.03 30.81
C GLN A 272 -32.76 6.48 30.56
N ASP A 273 -31.95 6.49 31.62
CA ASP A 273 -30.54 6.86 31.58
C ASP A 273 -29.83 6.20 30.37
N THR A 274 -29.24 7.01 29.48
CA THR A 274 -28.57 6.55 28.24
C THR A 274 -27.45 5.54 28.51
N THR A 275 -26.94 5.49 29.75
CA THR A 275 -25.98 4.51 30.23
C THR A 275 -26.60 3.10 30.34
N VAL A 276 -27.86 3.00 30.75
CA VAL A 276 -28.58 1.72 30.91
C VAL A 276 -28.91 1.13 29.54
N GLU A 277 -29.41 1.96 28.62
CA GLU A 277 -29.65 1.55 27.23
C GLU A 277 -28.35 1.04 26.60
N ARG A 278 -27.22 1.71 26.87
CA ARG A 278 -25.90 1.28 26.44
C ARG A 278 -25.49 -0.09 26.97
N PHE A 279 -25.71 -0.39 28.26
CA PHE A 279 -25.46 -1.73 28.78
C PHE A 279 -26.28 -2.78 28.01
N ARG A 280 -27.56 -2.48 27.77
CA ARG A 280 -28.48 -3.36 27.04
C ARG A 280 -28.01 -3.63 25.61
N VAL A 281 -27.62 -2.59 24.87
CA VAL A 281 -27.12 -2.70 23.48
C VAL A 281 -25.81 -3.51 23.42
N ILE A 282 -24.83 -3.18 24.26
CA ILE A 282 -23.54 -3.89 24.27
C ILE A 282 -23.74 -5.37 24.64
N LEU A 283 -24.61 -5.65 25.61
CA LEU A 283 -24.90 -7.01 26.03
C LEU A 283 -25.67 -7.79 24.95
N THR A 284 -26.57 -7.14 24.22
CA THR A 284 -27.27 -7.70 23.04
C THR A 284 -26.27 -8.11 21.96
N LEU A 285 -25.33 -7.24 21.59
CA LEU A 285 -24.32 -7.55 20.56
C LEU A 285 -23.37 -8.69 21.02
N ARG A 286 -23.01 -8.72 22.30
CA ARG A 286 -22.23 -9.82 22.90
C ARG A 286 -22.99 -11.15 22.87
N TYR A 287 -24.28 -11.12 23.20
CA TYR A 287 -25.17 -12.28 23.15
C TYR A 287 -25.31 -12.83 21.73
N LEU A 288 -25.63 -11.97 20.76
CA LEU A 288 -25.72 -12.35 19.35
C LEU A 288 -24.40 -12.92 18.82
N ASN A 289 -23.26 -12.38 19.25
CA ASN A 289 -21.96 -12.92 18.86
C ASN A 289 -21.64 -14.26 19.50
N ALA A 290 -22.07 -14.50 20.74
CA ALA A 290 -21.98 -15.82 21.36
C ALA A 290 -22.80 -16.85 20.56
N GLN A 291 -24.02 -16.50 20.14
CA GLN A 291 -24.84 -17.35 19.26
C GLN A 291 -24.17 -17.54 17.89
N LEU A 292 -23.57 -16.50 17.32
CA LEU A 292 -22.86 -16.60 16.05
C LEU A 292 -21.68 -17.59 16.14
N LEU A 293 -20.90 -17.52 17.21
CA LEU A 293 -19.82 -18.48 17.49
C LEU A 293 -20.35 -19.90 17.76
N LEU A 294 -21.52 -20.01 18.39
CA LEU A 294 -22.14 -21.29 18.68
C LEU A 294 -22.48 -22.08 17.41
N HIS A 295 -23.05 -21.42 16.40
CA HIS A 295 -23.48 -22.06 15.15
C HIS A 295 -22.43 -22.06 14.03
N ARG A 296 -21.35 -21.29 14.16
CA ARG A 296 -20.28 -21.22 13.14
C ARG A 296 -19.65 -22.58 12.79
N PRO A 297 -19.34 -23.49 13.74
CA PRO A 297 -18.71 -24.78 13.41
C PRO A 297 -19.57 -25.66 12.50
N THR A 298 -20.89 -25.71 12.74
CA THR A 298 -21.84 -26.43 11.88
C THR A 298 -21.87 -25.79 10.49
N PHE A 299 -21.99 -24.46 10.42
CA PHE A 299 -22.04 -23.74 9.15
C PHE A 299 -20.78 -23.92 8.27
N ILE A 300 -19.58 -23.86 8.86
CA ILE A 300 -18.31 -24.10 8.15
C ILE A 300 -18.26 -25.53 7.58
N ARG A 301 -18.81 -26.53 8.29
CA ARG A 301 -18.90 -27.90 7.81
C ARG A 301 -19.88 -28.03 6.63
N SER A 302 -21.03 -27.35 6.68
CA SER A 302 -21.98 -27.27 5.56
C SER A 302 -21.32 -26.68 4.30
N LEU A 303 -20.56 -25.60 4.45
CA LEU A 303 -19.78 -25.00 3.36
C LEU A 303 -18.68 -25.93 2.82
N SER A 304 -17.98 -26.63 3.71
CA SER A 304 -16.95 -27.60 3.33
C SER A 304 -17.54 -28.78 2.55
N ALA A 305 -18.77 -29.19 2.86
CA ALA A 305 -19.49 -30.23 2.15
C ALA A 305 -19.94 -29.78 0.74
N LEU A 306 -20.34 -28.51 0.57
CA LEU A 306 -20.61 -27.92 -0.75
C LEU A 306 -19.37 -27.90 -1.65
N ASN A 307 -18.19 -27.69 -1.07
CA ASN A 307 -16.92 -27.63 -1.81
C ASN A 307 -16.38 -29.04 -2.18
N ARG A 308 -16.78 -30.08 -1.43
CA ARG A 308 -16.42 -31.48 -1.70
C ARG A 308 -17.45 -32.17 -2.59
N GLN A 309 -17.55 -31.77 -3.86
CA GLN A 309 -18.19 -32.63 -4.86
C GLN A 309 -17.32 -33.88 -5.11
N SER A 310 -17.52 -34.94 -4.33
CA SER A 310 -16.97 -36.28 -4.62
C SER A 310 -17.82 -37.41 -4.02
N LYS A 311 -18.66 -37.99 -4.89
CA LYS A 311 -18.98 -39.42 -5.06
C LYS A 311 -18.90 -40.36 -3.82
N VAL A 312 -19.74 -40.22 -2.79
CA VAL A 312 -20.18 -41.39 -1.99
C VAL A 312 -21.60 -41.15 -1.44
N PRO A 313 -22.57 -42.06 -1.65
CA PRO A 313 -23.86 -41.98 -1.00
C PRO A 313 -23.78 -42.56 0.42
N TYR A 314 -23.77 -41.71 1.45
CA TYR A 314 -23.93 -42.18 2.83
C TYR A 314 -25.44 -42.30 3.16
N ARG A 315 -25.89 -43.52 3.43
CA ARG A 315 -27.24 -43.82 3.93
C ARG A 315 -27.38 -43.33 5.38
N ASN A 316 -28.53 -42.73 5.70
CA ASN A 316 -28.98 -42.13 6.97
C ASN A 316 -28.77 -40.61 7.19
N SER A 317 -28.76 -39.79 6.14
CA SER A 317 -28.51 -38.34 6.25
C SER A 317 -29.74 -37.44 6.42
N ALA A 318 -30.98 -37.90 6.20
CA ALA A 318 -32.13 -36.98 6.07
C ALA A 318 -32.48 -36.18 7.34
N SER A 319 -32.46 -36.79 8.53
CA SER A 319 -32.78 -36.09 9.79
C SER A 319 -31.64 -35.19 10.28
N VAL A 320 -30.40 -35.64 10.14
CA VAL A 320 -29.19 -34.89 10.49
C VAL A 320 -29.02 -33.68 9.56
N ASN A 321 -29.32 -33.84 8.26
CA ASN A 321 -29.30 -32.73 7.28
C ASN A 321 -30.37 -31.67 7.56
N ASN A 322 -31.57 -32.06 8.01
CA ASN A 322 -32.64 -31.11 8.34
C ASN A 322 -32.31 -30.30 9.61
N MET A 323 -31.74 -30.95 10.62
CA MET A 323 -31.31 -30.28 11.86
C MET A 323 -30.13 -29.34 11.59
N GLN A 324 -29.16 -29.78 10.79
CA GLN A 324 -28.05 -28.95 10.31
C GLN A 324 -28.54 -27.70 9.58
N ALA A 325 -29.50 -27.84 8.65
CA ALA A 325 -30.07 -26.70 7.91
C ALA A 325 -30.77 -25.69 8.83
N ASN A 326 -31.39 -26.14 9.93
CA ASN A 326 -31.98 -25.24 10.93
C ASN A 326 -30.91 -24.45 11.70
N PHE A 327 -29.79 -25.08 12.04
CA PHE A 327 -28.65 -24.37 12.66
C PHE A 327 -28.02 -23.36 11.71
N ASP A 328 -27.87 -23.70 10.44
CA ASP A 328 -27.34 -22.79 9.42
C ASP A 328 -28.26 -21.58 9.21
N LYS A 329 -29.59 -21.80 9.17
CA LYS A 329 -30.57 -20.71 9.12
C LYS A 329 -30.48 -19.80 10.34
N THR A 330 -30.32 -20.39 11.53
CA THR A 330 -30.20 -19.65 12.79
C THR A 330 -28.93 -18.81 12.80
N PHE A 331 -27.79 -19.34 12.31
CA PHE A 331 -26.53 -18.61 12.16
C PHE A 331 -26.69 -17.33 11.32
N VAL A 332 -27.37 -17.43 10.18
CA VAL A 332 -27.61 -16.28 9.28
C VAL A 332 -28.60 -15.29 9.89
N GLN A 333 -29.68 -15.76 10.52
CA GLN A 333 -30.66 -14.91 11.17
C GLN A 333 -30.04 -14.11 12.34
N VAL A 334 -29.16 -14.73 13.12
CA VAL A 334 -28.40 -14.06 14.18
C VAL A 334 -27.49 -12.98 13.61
N ALA A 335 -26.81 -13.26 12.49
CA ALA A 335 -25.97 -12.27 11.80
C ALA A 335 -26.78 -11.06 11.29
N GLN A 336 -27.94 -11.31 10.68
CA GLN A 336 -28.85 -10.25 10.22
C GLN A 336 -29.33 -9.39 11.39
N THR A 337 -29.82 -10.02 12.46
CA THR A 337 -30.29 -9.33 13.67
C THR A 337 -29.17 -8.44 14.26
N MET A 338 -27.92 -8.92 14.26
CA MET A 338 -26.78 -8.16 14.74
C MET A 338 -26.54 -6.89 13.89
N LEU A 339 -26.62 -7.00 12.56
CA LEU A 339 -26.48 -5.84 11.66
C LEU A 339 -27.66 -4.87 11.79
N ASP A 340 -28.89 -5.36 11.98
CA ASP A 340 -30.07 -4.52 12.17
C ASP A 340 -29.94 -3.67 13.44
N ILE A 341 -29.50 -4.27 14.55
CA ILE A 341 -29.22 -3.54 15.80
C ILE A 341 -28.14 -2.47 15.57
N ILE A 342 -27.02 -2.82 14.94
CA ILE A 342 -25.93 -1.88 14.67
C ILE A 342 -26.41 -0.74 13.76
N HIS A 343 -27.19 -1.05 12.72
CA HIS A 343 -27.72 -0.08 11.78
C HIS A 343 -28.65 0.91 12.47
N VAL A 344 -29.64 0.42 13.25
CA VAL A 344 -30.56 1.27 14.02
C VAL A 344 -29.78 2.18 14.96
N VAL A 345 -28.80 1.64 15.70
CA VAL A 345 -27.98 2.42 16.62
C VAL A 345 -27.14 3.47 15.86
N MET A 346 -26.57 3.16 14.70
CA MET A 346 -25.76 4.12 13.94
C MET A 346 -26.57 5.23 13.25
N MET A 347 -27.83 4.96 12.89
CA MET A 347 -28.70 5.91 12.18
C MET A 347 -29.47 6.87 13.09
N ARG A 348 -29.44 6.65 14.42
CA ARG A 348 -30.06 7.56 15.40
C ARG A 348 -29.34 8.91 15.47
N GLN A 349 -30.09 9.99 15.24
CA GLN A 349 -29.58 11.37 15.17
C GLN A 349 -29.23 11.98 16.54
N ASP A 350 -29.82 11.47 17.62
CA ASP A 350 -29.78 12.02 18.97
C ASP A 350 -28.59 11.50 19.79
N HIS A 351 -28.39 10.17 19.86
CA HIS A 351 -27.38 9.57 20.75
C HIS A 351 -26.78 8.24 20.26
N GLY A 352 -27.06 7.83 19.02
CA GLY A 352 -26.71 6.50 18.49
C GLY A 352 -25.25 6.09 18.60
N ARG A 353 -24.32 7.01 18.27
CA ARG A 353 -22.87 6.75 18.35
C ARG A 353 -22.36 6.55 19.79
N HIS A 354 -23.10 7.02 20.79
CA HIS A 354 -22.73 6.96 22.21
C HIS A 354 -23.06 5.63 22.88
N LEU A 355 -24.01 4.87 22.31
CA LEU A 355 -24.44 3.59 22.86
C LEU A 355 -23.37 2.50 22.69
N ILE A 356 -22.64 2.49 21.58
CA ILE A 356 -21.57 1.51 21.34
C ILE A 356 -20.20 2.06 21.77
N GLY A 357 -19.98 3.38 21.59
CA GLY A 357 -18.91 4.17 22.21
C GLY A 357 -17.46 3.89 21.75
N ALA A 358 -17.15 2.69 21.28
CA ALA A 358 -15.84 2.32 20.75
C ALA A 358 -15.98 1.85 19.30
N TRP A 359 -15.39 2.56 18.34
CA TRP A 359 -15.57 2.28 16.91
C TRP A 359 -15.08 0.89 16.50
N TRP A 360 -13.99 0.41 17.10
CA TRP A 360 -13.45 -0.93 16.85
C TRP A 360 -14.38 -2.05 17.35
N PHE A 361 -15.19 -1.78 18.38
CA PHE A 361 -16.23 -2.70 18.83
C PHE A 361 -17.26 -2.87 17.72
N THR A 362 -17.83 -1.76 17.21
CA THR A 362 -18.79 -1.80 16.09
C THR A 362 -18.23 -2.53 14.88
N LEU A 363 -17.00 -2.21 14.47
CA LEU A 363 -16.37 -2.87 13.32
C LEU A 363 -16.22 -4.39 13.51
N TYR A 364 -15.83 -4.85 14.69
CA TYR A 364 -15.66 -6.28 14.95
C TYR A 364 -16.97 -7.06 14.77
N TYR A 365 -18.07 -6.57 15.36
CA TYR A 365 -19.38 -7.23 15.26
C TYR A 365 -19.96 -7.12 13.85
N SER A 366 -19.90 -5.93 13.23
CA SER A 366 -20.34 -5.75 11.83
C SER A 366 -19.58 -6.67 10.88
N PHE A 367 -18.24 -6.72 10.98
CA PHE A 367 -17.42 -7.59 10.15
C PHE A 367 -17.74 -9.07 10.37
N SER A 368 -17.88 -9.50 11.62
CA SER A 368 -18.21 -10.89 11.96
C SER A 368 -19.58 -11.32 11.41
N ALA A 369 -20.58 -10.45 11.51
CA ALA A 369 -21.92 -10.69 10.96
C ALA A 369 -21.95 -10.64 9.43
N SER A 370 -21.28 -9.66 8.81
CA SER A 370 -21.16 -9.58 7.34
C SER A 370 -20.48 -10.82 6.76
N LEU A 371 -19.43 -11.35 7.41
CA LEU A 371 -18.78 -12.59 6.99
C LEU A 371 -19.72 -13.80 7.07
N ALA A 372 -20.57 -13.85 8.09
CA ALA A 372 -21.58 -14.91 8.22
C ALA A 372 -22.62 -14.86 7.11
N ILE A 373 -23.13 -13.68 6.76
CA ILE A 373 -24.08 -13.47 5.65
C ILE A 373 -23.41 -13.79 4.30
N PHE A 374 -22.17 -13.34 4.10
CA PHE A 374 -21.42 -13.66 2.88
C PHE A 374 -21.20 -15.17 2.72
N GLY A 375 -20.96 -15.87 3.83
CA GLY A 375 -20.84 -17.31 3.83
C GLY A 375 -22.12 -18.04 3.42
N ASP A 376 -23.31 -17.44 3.52
CA ASP A 376 -24.60 -18.07 3.17
C ASP A 376 -24.94 -17.95 1.68
N PHE A 377 -24.27 -17.03 0.99
CA PHE A 377 -24.45 -16.77 -0.44
C PHE A 377 -24.36 -18.02 -1.34
N PRO A 378 -23.50 -19.03 -1.08
CA PRO A 378 -23.49 -20.30 -1.81
C PRO A 378 -24.72 -21.19 -1.54
N HIS A 379 -25.31 -21.11 -0.34
CA HIS A 379 -26.51 -21.88 0.04
C HIS A 379 -27.79 -21.29 -0.55
N SER A 380 -27.90 -19.96 -0.67
CA SER A 380 -29.06 -19.26 -1.27
C SER A 380 -29.08 -19.29 -2.81
N ASN A 381 -27.93 -19.52 -3.45
CA ASN A 381 -27.77 -19.40 -4.91
C ASN A 381 -28.01 -20.70 -5.70
N VAL A 382 -28.60 -21.74 -5.10
CA VAL A 382 -29.13 -22.88 -5.88
C VAL A 382 -30.44 -22.51 -6.59
N GLU A 383 -31.12 -21.42 -6.18
CA GLU A 383 -32.38 -21.00 -6.84
C GLU A 383 -32.49 -19.54 -7.29
N SER A 384 -31.48 -18.68 -7.10
CA SER A 384 -31.54 -17.35 -7.73
C SER A 384 -30.18 -16.75 -8.08
N ASN A 385 -30.06 -16.32 -9.34
CA ASN A 385 -28.97 -15.51 -9.83
C ASN A 385 -28.86 -14.21 -9.02
N MET A 386 -27.79 -14.04 -8.24
CA MET A 386 -27.20 -12.72 -8.02
C MET A 386 -25.68 -12.79 -7.99
N ALA A 387 -25.10 -12.17 -9.01
CA ALA A 387 -23.71 -11.79 -9.13
C ALA A 387 -23.42 -10.53 -8.29
N GLY A 388 -22.18 -10.41 -7.82
CA GLY A 388 -21.63 -9.24 -7.12
C GLY A 388 -20.76 -9.76 -5.99
N HIS A 389 -19.44 -9.92 -6.14
CA HIS A 389 -18.46 -8.82 -6.12
C HIS A 389 -17.34 -8.98 -7.17
N TYR A 390 -17.53 -9.83 -8.17
CA TYR A 390 -16.79 -9.71 -9.42
C TYR A 390 -17.66 -8.85 -10.35
N ARG A 391 -17.11 -7.82 -10.99
CA ARG A 391 -17.66 -7.44 -12.30
C ARG A 391 -17.66 -8.73 -13.09
N GLY A 392 -18.83 -9.22 -13.48
CA GLY A 392 -18.97 -10.50 -14.15
C GLY A 392 -18.16 -10.50 -15.44
N VAL A 393 -16.92 -10.99 -15.39
CA VAL A 393 -16.22 -11.41 -16.59
C VAL A 393 -16.84 -12.75 -16.95
N SER A 394 -17.93 -12.69 -17.73
CA SER A 394 -18.73 -13.84 -18.15
C SER A 394 -18.05 -14.66 -19.26
N SER A 395 -16.75 -14.90 -19.13
CA SER A 395 -16.01 -15.74 -20.07
C SER A 395 -14.93 -16.50 -19.32
N LYS A 396 -14.67 -17.74 -19.72
CA LYS A 396 -13.43 -18.41 -19.33
C LYS A 396 -12.29 -17.47 -19.73
N PRO A 397 -11.36 -17.08 -18.83
CA PRO A 397 -10.30 -16.14 -19.18
C PRO A 397 -9.56 -16.65 -20.41
N ASN A 398 -9.45 -15.80 -21.43
CA ASN A 398 -8.75 -16.16 -22.65
C ASN A 398 -7.28 -16.38 -22.28
N ARG A 399 -6.80 -17.62 -22.45
CA ARG A 399 -5.41 -17.97 -22.15
C ARG A 399 -4.44 -17.53 -23.24
N ALA A 400 -4.95 -17.15 -24.41
CA ALA A 400 -4.14 -16.65 -25.50
C ALA A 400 -4.02 -15.13 -25.40
N PHE A 401 -2.81 -14.62 -25.65
CA PHE A 401 -2.64 -13.20 -25.92
C PHE A 401 -3.42 -12.82 -27.18
N PRO A 402 -4.01 -11.61 -27.20
CA PRO A 402 -4.76 -11.19 -28.35
C PRO A 402 -3.81 -10.86 -29.51
N SER A 403 -4.35 -10.73 -30.73
CA SER A 403 -3.56 -10.73 -31.97
C SER A 403 -3.08 -9.35 -32.42
N GLU A 404 -3.26 -8.33 -31.59
CA GLU A 404 -2.89 -6.95 -31.89
C GLU A 404 -1.36 -6.81 -32.07
N PRO A 405 -0.90 -5.76 -32.78
CA PRO A 405 0.53 -5.55 -33.05
C PRO A 405 1.40 -5.60 -31.80
N GLN A 406 0.96 -5.05 -30.68
CA GLN A 406 1.72 -5.05 -29.44
C GLN A 406 1.86 -6.43 -28.79
N PHE A 407 1.14 -7.47 -29.21
CA PHE A 407 1.29 -8.84 -28.69
C PHE A 407 1.76 -9.85 -29.74
N SER A 408 2.14 -9.39 -30.93
CA SER A 408 2.53 -10.22 -32.07
C SER A 408 3.95 -9.91 -32.55
N GLY A 409 4.46 -10.71 -33.50
CA GLY A 409 5.80 -10.55 -34.04
C GLY A 409 6.89 -10.52 -32.96
N PHE A 410 7.80 -9.55 -33.07
CA PHE A 410 8.89 -9.30 -32.13
C PHE A 410 8.37 -8.76 -30.78
N MET A 411 7.13 -8.27 -30.73
CA MET A 411 6.46 -7.81 -29.52
C MET A 411 5.65 -8.90 -28.81
N LYS A 412 5.71 -10.15 -29.25
CA LYS A 412 5.09 -11.26 -28.51
C LYS A 412 5.72 -11.40 -27.11
N PRO A 413 4.95 -11.48 -26.01
CA PRO A 413 5.51 -11.58 -24.66
C PRO A 413 6.53 -12.73 -24.51
N CYS A 414 7.66 -12.45 -23.85
CA CYS A 414 8.74 -13.42 -23.65
C CYS A 414 8.48 -14.24 -22.38
N ARG A 415 8.29 -13.53 -21.26
CA ARG A 415 7.95 -14.04 -19.93
C ARG A 415 8.97 -14.99 -19.30
N PHE A 416 10.18 -15.01 -19.85
CA PHE A 416 11.29 -15.78 -19.32
C PHE A 416 11.91 -15.08 -18.09
N GLU A 417 12.30 -15.89 -17.12
CA GLU A 417 13.14 -15.50 -15.97
C GLU A 417 14.25 -16.56 -15.86
N GLY A 418 15.49 -16.13 -15.72
CA GLY A 418 16.63 -17.05 -15.66
C GLY A 418 17.96 -16.38 -15.98
N GLU A 419 18.95 -17.19 -16.33
CA GLU A 419 20.31 -16.73 -16.61
C GLU A 419 20.96 -17.50 -17.75
N ILE A 420 21.88 -16.83 -18.45
CA ILE A 420 22.73 -17.40 -19.49
C ILE A 420 24.16 -16.90 -19.22
N ASN A 421 25.07 -17.82 -18.96
CA ASN A 421 26.46 -17.50 -18.65
C ASN A 421 27.33 -17.63 -19.91
N PHE A 422 28.34 -16.78 -20.03
CA PHE A 422 29.27 -16.77 -21.17
C PHE A 422 28.53 -16.71 -22.51
N LEU A 423 27.81 -15.59 -22.73
CA LEU A 423 27.14 -15.36 -24.01
C LEU A 423 28.14 -15.42 -25.17
N GLU A 424 27.64 -15.81 -26.34
CA GLU A 424 28.43 -15.83 -27.57
C GLU A 424 28.79 -14.40 -27.98
N VAL A 425 30.06 -14.20 -28.38
CA VAL A 425 30.60 -12.89 -28.75
C VAL A 425 31.25 -12.96 -30.11
N GLU A 426 30.82 -12.08 -31.01
CA GLU A 426 31.52 -11.74 -32.24
C GLU A 426 32.34 -10.45 -32.02
N GLY A 427 33.61 -10.43 -32.44
CA GLY A 427 34.53 -9.33 -32.11
C GLY A 427 35.20 -9.52 -30.75
N GLU A 428 35.57 -8.42 -30.08
CA GLU A 428 36.29 -8.45 -28.80
C GLU A 428 35.72 -7.41 -27.83
N ILE A 429 35.14 -7.87 -26.71
CA ILE A 429 34.71 -6.98 -25.63
C ILE A 429 35.97 -6.35 -24.99
N PRO A 430 36.06 -5.00 -24.93
CA PRO A 430 37.17 -4.31 -24.28
C PRO A 430 37.35 -4.79 -22.82
N GLN A 431 38.60 -5.02 -22.42
CA GLN A 431 38.93 -5.60 -21.11
C GLN A 431 38.68 -4.62 -19.95
N GLU A 432 38.66 -3.32 -20.27
CA GLU A 432 38.36 -2.22 -19.35
C GLU A 432 36.88 -2.11 -18.98
N ILE A 433 35.95 -2.74 -19.74
CA ILE A 433 34.54 -2.75 -19.38
C ILE A 433 34.32 -3.77 -18.26
N ASP A 434 34.20 -3.26 -17.03
CA ASP A 434 33.81 -4.04 -15.85
C ASP A 434 32.66 -3.36 -15.12
N GLY A 435 31.47 -3.94 -15.24
CA GLY A 435 30.25 -3.46 -14.58
C GLY A 435 29.03 -4.22 -15.05
N THR A 436 27.85 -3.65 -14.85
CA THR A 436 26.58 -4.27 -15.24
C THR A 436 25.69 -3.26 -15.94
N PHE A 437 25.21 -3.61 -17.13
CA PHE A 437 24.13 -2.88 -17.81
C PHE A 437 22.78 -3.45 -17.38
N TYR A 438 21.99 -2.65 -16.69
CA TYR A 438 20.61 -2.98 -16.32
C TYR A 438 19.62 -2.25 -17.22
N ARG A 439 18.52 -2.91 -17.55
CA ARG A 439 17.43 -2.31 -18.35
C ARG A 439 16.10 -2.99 -18.04
N VAL A 440 14.98 -2.33 -18.31
CA VAL A 440 13.64 -2.89 -18.02
C VAL A 440 12.70 -2.86 -19.22
N MET A 441 12.02 -3.99 -19.48
CA MET A 441 10.99 -4.08 -20.53
C MET A 441 9.61 -4.28 -19.90
N PRO A 442 8.57 -3.62 -20.43
CA PRO A 442 7.21 -4.08 -20.25
C PRO A 442 7.05 -5.45 -20.93
N ASP A 443 6.72 -6.48 -20.16
CA ASP A 443 6.53 -7.85 -20.64
C ASP A 443 5.32 -8.50 -19.92
N PRO A 444 4.10 -8.35 -20.46
CA PRO A 444 2.85 -8.81 -19.83
C PRO A 444 2.92 -10.28 -19.38
N GLN A 445 2.70 -10.53 -18.10
CA GLN A 445 2.72 -11.89 -17.55
C GLN A 445 1.54 -12.74 -18.05
N PHE A 446 0.37 -12.11 -18.15
CA PHE A 446 -0.88 -12.68 -18.63
C PHE A 446 -1.49 -11.84 -19.74
N PRO A 447 -2.38 -12.41 -20.56
CA PRO A 447 -3.23 -11.62 -21.45
C PRO A 447 -3.97 -10.52 -20.67
N PRO A 448 -4.03 -9.28 -21.20
CA PRO A 448 -4.64 -8.16 -20.50
C PRO A 448 -6.15 -8.33 -20.36
N LEU A 449 -6.73 -7.70 -19.34
CA LEU A 449 -8.18 -7.62 -19.16
C LEU A 449 -8.82 -6.61 -20.13
N ALA A 450 -8.09 -5.53 -20.43
CA ALA A 450 -8.52 -4.50 -21.36
C ALA A 450 -8.17 -4.88 -22.80
N ASP A 451 -9.12 -4.64 -23.71
CA ASP A 451 -8.82 -4.62 -25.14
C ASP A 451 -7.87 -3.45 -25.44
N GLN A 452 -6.96 -3.64 -26.41
CA GLN A 452 -5.99 -2.62 -26.84
C GLN A 452 -5.08 -2.07 -25.73
N ASP A 453 -4.64 -2.94 -24.82
CA ASP A 453 -3.73 -2.56 -23.75
C ASP A 453 -2.38 -2.02 -24.30
N PRO A 454 -1.94 -0.80 -23.91
CA PRO A 454 -0.73 -0.21 -24.45
C PRO A 454 0.52 -0.90 -23.94
N TRP A 455 1.61 -0.83 -24.71
CA TRP A 455 2.91 -1.38 -24.34
C TRP A 455 3.37 -0.96 -22.93
N PHE A 456 3.07 0.29 -22.54
CA PHE A 456 3.41 0.85 -21.22
C PHE A 456 2.72 0.19 -20.02
N ASN A 457 1.73 -0.70 -20.21
CA ASN A 457 1.00 -1.37 -19.14
C ASN A 457 1.51 -2.80 -18.84
N GLY A 458 2.52 -3.30 -19.57
CA GLY A 458 3.10 -4.63 -19.33
C GLY A 458 3.95 -4.70 -18.06
N ASP A 459 4.03 -5.87 -17.41
CA ASP A 459 4.81 -6.07 -16.18
C ASP A 459 6.32 -5.84 -16.41
N GLY A 460 7.00 -5.16 -15.48
CA GLY A 460 8.43 -4.87 -15.57
C GLY A 460 9.29 -6.12 -15.45
N ASN A 461 10.03 -6.45 -16.50
CA ASN A 461 11.01 -7.53 -16.53
C ASN A 461 12.42 -6.95 -16.69
N ILE A 462 13.27 -7.14 -15.67
CA ILE A 462 14.61 -6.56 -15.59
C ILE A 462 15.61 -7.49 -16.26
N SER A 463 16.43 -6.96 -17.17
CA SER A 463 17.60 -7.62 -17.73
C SER A 463 18.87 -7.03 -17.10
N ALA A 464 19.85 -7.88 -16.79
CA ALA A 464 21.17 -7.49 -16.33
C ALA A 464 22.25 -8.17 -17.19
N PHE A 465 23.15 -7.39 -17.76
CA PHE A 465 24.31 -7.84 -18.52
C PHE A 465 25.59 -7.53 -17.74
N ARG A 466 26.15 -8.54 -17.09
CA ARG A 466 27.35 -8.42 -16.26
C ARG A 466 28.59 -8.64 -17.12
N PHE A 467 29.42 -7.61 -17.27
CA PHE A 467 30.67 -7.63 -18.03
C PHE A 467 31.87 -7.73 -17.10
N SER A 468 32.78 -8.66 -17.34
CA SER A 468 34.08 -8.67 -16.65
C SER A 468 35.12 -9.44 -17.46
N LYS A 469 36.33 -8.90 -17.57
CA LYS A 469 37.48 -9.54 -18.23
C LYS A 469 37.15 -10.03 -19.65
N GLY A 470 36.46 -9.19 -20.43
CA GLY A 470 36.03 -9.49 -21.80
C GLY A 470 34.94 -10.57 -21.93
N ASN A 471 34.30 -10.98 -20.83
CA ASN A 471 33.15 -11.89 -20.84
C ASN A 471 31.88 -11.14 -20.46
N VAL A 472 30.73 -11.68 -20.87
CA VAL A 472 29.41 -11.15 -20.49
C VAL A 472 28.44 -12.26 -20.09
N HIS A 473 27.71 -12.03 -19.01
CA HIS A 473 26.69 -12.90 -18.46
C HIS A 473 25.34 -12.19 -18.46
N PHE A 474 24.27 -12.94 -18.64
CA PHE A 474 22.91 -12.42 -18.66
C PHE A 474 22.06 -13.00 -17.54
N LYS A 475 21.28 -12.15 -16.89
CA LYS A 475 20.25 -12.53 -15.93
C LYS A 475 18.98 -11.73 -16.20
N GLN A 476 17.82 -12.36 -16.02
CA GLN A 476 16.53 -11.70 -16.21
C GLN A 476 15.51 -12.15 -15.16
N ARG A 477 14.77 -11.18 -14.62
CA ARG A 477 13.76 -11.42 -13.57
C ARG A 477 12.68 -10.34 -13.58
N TYR A 478 11.44 -10.76 -13.35
CA TYR A 478 10.35 -9.83 -13.13
C TYR A 478 10.43 -9.14 -11.77
N VAL A 479 10.04 -7.87 -11.74
CA VAL A 479 9.76 -7.17 -10.49
C VAL A 479 8.54 -7.81 -9.82
N ARG A 480 8.65 -8.19 -8.55
CA ARG A 480 7.53 -8.79 -7.79
C ARG A 480 6.58 -7.71 -7.25
N THR A 481 5.94 -6.97 -8.14
CA THR A 481 4.93 -5.96 -7.76
C THR A 481 3.67 -6.61 -7.20
N GLU A 482 2.82 -5.83 -6.49
CA GLU A 482 1.52 -6.32 -6.02
C GLU A 482 0.67 -6.85 -7.18
N LYS A 483 0.60 -6.09 -8.29
CA LYS A 483 -0.04 -6.51 -9.54
C LYS A 483 0.46 -7.89 -9.97
N PHE A 484 1.78 -8.01 -10.14
CA PHE A 484 2.41 -9.24 -10.61
C PHE A 484 2.09 -10.46 -9.73
N LEU A 485 2.21 -10.31 -8.41
CA LEU A 485 2.00 -11.39 -7.45
C LEU A 485 0.54 -11.85 -7.41
N ARG A 486 -0.41 -10.90 -7.39
CA ARG A 486 -1.84 -11.21 -7.33
C ARG A 486 -2.35 -11.81 -8.63
N GLU A 487 -1.89 -11.31 -9.77
CA GLU A 487 -2.21 -11.92 -11.07
C GLU A 487 -1.63 -13.32 -11.19
N ARG A 488 -0.41 -13.55 -10.66
CA ARG A 488 0.22 -14.88 -10.62
C ARG A 488 -0.58 -15.86 -9.76
N GLU A 489 -1.05 -15.43 -8.60
CA GLU A 489 -1.91 -16.22 -7.72
C GLU A 489 -3.26 -16.55 -8.39
N ALA A 490 -3.88 -15.57 -9.05
CA ALA A 490 -5.15 -15.75 -9.76
C ALA A 490 -5.01 -16.46 -11.11
N GLN A 491 -3.78 -16.61 -11.63
CA GLN A 491 -3.46 -17.19 -12.94
C GLN A 491 -4.13 -16.48 -14.13
N GLN A 492 -4.34 -15.17 -14.03
CA GLN A 492 -4.97 -14.32 -15.05
C GLN A 492 -4.66 -12.84 -14.80
N GLY A 493 -4.83 -12.01 -15.83
CA GLY A 493 -4.80 -10.55 -15.68
C GLY A 493 -5.93 -10.06 -14.78
N LEU A 494 -5.64 -9.13 -13.89
CA LEU A 494 -6.56 -8.56 -12.91
C LEU A 494 -6.57 -7.03 -12.96
N ALA A 495 -5.45 -6.40 -13.31
CA ALA A 495 -5.42 -4.97 -13.58
C ALA A 495 -6.12 -4.67 -14.91
N GLY A 496 -6.87 -3.58 -14.94
CA GLY A 496 -7.54 -3.07 -16.13
C GLY A 496 -6.65 -2.18 -16.98
N LYS A 497 -7.26 -1.16 -17.59
CA LYS A 497 -6.60 -0.19 -18.45
C LYS A 497 -5.46 0.56 -17.73
N TYR A 498 -4.52 1.05 -18.54
CA TYR A 498 -3.39 1.87 -18.11
C TYR A 498 -3.85 3.02 -17.20
N ARG A 499 -3.31 3.07 -15.98
CA ARG A 499 -3.63 4.09 -14.96
C ARG A 499 -5.13 4.33 -14.70
N ASN A 500 -6.00 3.34 -14.94
CA ASN A 500 -7.43 3.43 -14.62
C ASN A 500 -7.88 2.34 -13.64
N LYS A 501 -7.84 2.67 -12.34
CA LYS A 501 -8.28 1.76 -11.27
C LYS A 501 -9.75 1.34 -11.33
N TYR A 502 -10.62 2.14 -11.96
CA TYR A 502 -12.05 1.83 -12.09
C TYR A 502 -12.35 0.71 -13.10
N THR A 503 -11.32 0.24 -13.79
CA THR A 503 -11.39 -0.89 -14.73
C THR A 503 -10.75 -2.17 -14.19
N ASP A 504 -10.17 -2.14 -13.00
CA ASP A 504 -9.56 -3.32 -12.39
C ASP A 504 -10.63 -4.34 -11.97
N ALA A 505 -10.29 -5.62 -12.05
CA ALA A 505 -11.14 -6.71 -11.55
C ALA A 505 -11.13 -6.79 -10.02
N VAL A 506 -10.07 -6.24 -9.39
CA VAL A 506 -9.87 -6.18 -7.94
C VAL A 506 -9.23 -4.85 -7.56
N GLU A 507 -9.49 -4.36 -6.36
CA GLU A 507 -8.79 -3.19 -5.84
C GLU A 507 -7.32 -3.54 -5.55
N PHE A 508 -6.39 -2.72 -6.06
CA PHE A 508 -4.95 -2.78 -5.77
C PHE A 508 -4.53 -1.64 -4.86
N LYS A 509 -3.65 -1.90 -3.89
CA LYS A 509 -3.05 -0.82 -3.08
C LYS A 509 -2.00 -0.07 -3.90
N VAL A 510 -1.16 -0.81 -4.64
CA VAL A 510 -0.16 -0.26 -5.56
C VAL A 510 -0.33 -0.93 -6.92
N ARG A 511 -0.71 -0.14 -7.94
CA ARG A 511 -1.00 -0.63 -9.31
C ARG A 511 0.22 -0.82 -10.20
N THR A 512 1.40 -0.47 -9.70
CA THR A 512 2.59 -0.34 -10.53
C THR A 512 3.00 -1.62 -11.25
N THR A 513 3.50 -1.42 -12.47
CA THR A 513 4.20 -2.43 -13.24
C THR A 513 5.72 -2.38 -13.04
N ALA A 514 6.25 -1.30 -12.43
CA ALA A 514 7.69 -1.05 -12.27
C ALA A 514 8.50 -1.28 -13.56
N ASN A 515 7.98 -0.79 -14.69
CA ASN A 515 8.42 -1.17 -16.03
C ASN A 515 9.18 -0.08 -16.81
N THR A 516 9.35 1.12 -16.27
CA THR A 516 9.83 2.27 -17.05
C THR A 516 11.34 2.40 -16.97
N ASN A 517 11.93 2.40 -15.77
CA ASN A 517 13.39 2.52 -15.61
C ASN A 517 13.89 1.65 -14.45
N ILE A 518 15.18 1.34 -14.44
CA ILE A 518 15.89 0.59 -13.41
C ILE A 518 17.19 1.31 -13.07
N PHE A 519 17.29 1.81 -11.84
CA PHE A 519 18.35 2.75 -11.46
C PHE A 519 19.07 2.31 -10.19
N TYR A 520 20.39 2.34 -10.17
CA TYR A 520 21.15 1.97 -8.97
C TYR A 520 21.33 3.18 -8.07
N PHE A 521 20.87 3.08 -6.83
CA PHE A 521 21.04 4.12 -5.83
C PHE A 521 20.97 3.51 -4.43
N ASN A 522 21.78 4.03 -3.50
CA ASN A 522 21.82 3.57 -2.12
C ASN A 522 21.90 2.03 -1.99
N LYS A 523 22.78 1.41 -2.79
CA LYS A 523 23.11 -0.03 -2.81
C LYS A 523 21.98 -0.97 -3.24
N VAL A 524 20.89 -0.44 -3.79
CA VAL A 524 19.80 -1.23 -4.36
C VAL A 524 19.53 -0.77 -5.79
N LEU A 525 18.88 -1.62 -6.58
CA LEU A 525 18.23 -1.18 -7.79
C LEU A 525 16.82 -0.68 -7.44
N LEU A 526 16.44 0.46 -8.00
CA LEU A 526 15.11 1.03 -7.96
C LEU A 526 14.43 0.75 -9.29
N ALA A 527 13.48 -0.18 -9.31
CA ALA A 527 12.60 -0.40 -10.45
C ALA A 527 11.44 0.60 -10.40
N MET A 528 11.32 1.45 -11.41
CA MET A 528 10.55 2.68 -11.32
C MET A 528 9.40 2.72 -12.34
N LYS A 529 8.32 3.38 -11.91
CA LYS A 529 7.16 3.73 -12.72
C LYS A 529 6.55 4.99 -12.11
N GLU A 530 6.25 5.95 -12.97
CA GLU A 530 5.78 7.29 -12.57
C GLU A 530 4.44 7.35 -11.81
N ASP A 531 3.68 6.25 -11.72
CA ASP A 531 2.38 6.19 -11.02
C ASP A 531 2.45 5.61 -9.60
N ALA A 532 3.65 5.35 -9.08
CA ALA A 532 3.84 4.70 -7.78
C ALA A 532 5.22 5.00 -7.18
N PRO A 533 5.48 4.58 -5.93
CA PRO A 533 6.82 4.52 -5.37
C PRO A 533 7.69 3.47 -6.11
N PRO A 534 9.04 3.59 -6.05
CA PRO A 534 9.93 2.61 -6.66
C PRO A 534 9.87 1.26 -5.92
N PHE A 535 10.24 0.19 -6.61
CA PHE A 535 10.48 -1.12 -6.01
C PHE A 535 11.98 -1.38 -5.87
N ALA A 536 12.45 -1.66 -4.65
CA ALA A 536 13.85 -2.02 -4.41
C ALA A 536 14.13 -3.47 -4.82
N MET A 537 15.27 -3.69 -5.46
CA MET A 537 15.77 -4.99 -5.88
C MET A 537 17.26 -5.15 -5.59
N ASP A 538 17.68 -6.38 -5.36
CA ASP A 538 19.08 -6.75 -5.23
C ASP A 538 19.80 -6.61 -6.60
N PRO A 539 20.91 -5.87 -6.69
CA PRO A 539 21.61 -5.66 -7.95
C PRO A 539 22.26 -6.92 -8.55
N ILE A 540 22.55 -7.93 -7.73
CA ILE A 540 23.23 -9.15 -8.15
C ILE A 540 22.23 -10.25 -8.51
N THR A 541 21.26 -10.49 -7.63
CA THR A 541 20.30 -11.59 -7.76
C THR A 541 19.02 -11.20 -8.52
N LEU A 542 18.76 -9.90 -8.65
CA LEU A 542 17.49 -9.32 -9.11
C LEU A 542 16.29 -9.72 -8.24
N GLU A 543 16.51 -10.16 -6.99
CA GLU A 543 15.42 -10.41 -6.05
C GLU A 543 14.75 -9.10 -5.66
N THR A 544 13.41 -9.07 -5.65
CA THR A 544 12.64 -7.89 -5.25
C THR A 544 12.44 -7.87 -3.74
N PHE A 545 12.87 -6.80 -3.08
CA PHE A 545 12.64 -6.57 -1.66
C PHE A 545 11.22 -6.05 -1.38
N GLY A 546 10.69 -5.22 -2.28
CA GLY A 546 9.33 -4.65 -2.17
C GLY A 546 9.31 -3.17 -2.52
N VAL A 547 8.23 -2.50 -2.13
CA VAL A 547 8.10 -1.03 -2.22
C VAL A 547 9.23 -0.37 -1.41
N HIS A 548 9.88 0.63 -1.98
CA HIS A 548 10.93 1.40 -1.32
C HIS A 548 10.42 2.81 -1.01
N ASP A 549 10.10 3.05 0.26
CA ASP A 549 9.60 4.32 0.79
C ASP A 549 10.68 5.14 1.52
N PHE A 550 11.95 4.73 1.39
CA PHE A 550 13.12 5.36 2.01
C PHE A 550 12.97 5.51 3.53
N ASP A 551 12.67 4.41 4.21
CA ASP A 551 12.42 4.37 5.67
C ASP A 551 11.25 5.29 6.10
N GLY A 552 10.22 5.34 5.25
CA GLY A 552 9.02 6.16 5.45
C GLY A 552 9.21 7.66 5.21
N GLN A 553 10.31 8.08 4.58
CA GLN A 553 10.58 9.48 4.26
C GLN A 553 9.92 9.96 2.97
N LEU A 554 9.56 9.04 2.05
CA LEU A 554 8.98 9.41 0.75
C LEU A 554 7.68 10.21 0.94
N PRO A 555 7.64 11.50 0.54
CA PRO A 555 6.49 12.36 0.80
C PRO A 555 5.34 12.17 -0.20
N SER A 556 5.61 11.58 -1.36
CA SER A 556 4.71 11.50 -2.52
C SER A 556 4.16 10.09 -2.73
N LEU A 557 2.93 9.97 -3.24
CA LEU A 557 2.40 8.67 -3.72
C LEU A 557 3.10 8.19 -5.00
N THR A 558 3.73 9.09 -5.75
CA THR A 558 4.40 8.82 -7.02
C THR A 558 5.88 9.18 -6.97
N PHE A 559 6.69 8.44 -7.72
CA PHE A 559 8.13 8.68 -7.88
C PHE A 559 8.49 8.61 -9.37
N THR A 560 9.16 9.64 -9.89
CA THR A 560 9.51 9.73 -11.30
C THR A 560 10.34 8.53 -11.78
N ALA A 561 10.13 8.11 -13.03
CA ALA A 561 11.00 7.12 -13.66
C ALA A 561 12.35 7.70 -14.11
N HIS A 562 12.54 9.01 -14.02
CA HIS A 562 13.72 9.72 -14.53
C HIS A 562 14.42 10.54 -13.45
N PRO A 563 14.83 9.95 -12.31
CA PRO A 563 15.62 10.70 -11.34
C PRO A 563 16.97 11.11 -11.97
N LYS A 564 17.53 12.24 -11.56
CA LYS A 564 18.86 12.68 -12.02
C LYS A 564 19.85 12.61 -10.86
N LEU A 565 20.96 11.90 -11.05
CA LEU A 565 22.04 11.81 -10.08
C LEU A 565 23.00 12.98 -10.31
N ASP A 566 23.24 13.80 -9.29
CA ASP A 566 24.23 14.87 -9.36
C ASP A 566 25.64 14.27 -9.19
N PRO A 567 26.52 14.29 -10.22
CA PRO A 567 27.85 13.69 -10.12
C PRO A 567 28.78 14.45 -9.17
N GLN A 568 28.44 15.68 -8.75
CA GLN A 568 29.22 16.46 -7.79
C GLN A 568 28.90 16.10 -6.34
N THR A 569 27.60 16.00 -6.02
CA THR A 569 27.13 15.84 -4.64
C THR A 569 26.73 14.39 -4.32
N GLY A 570 26.45 13.58 -5.35
CA GLY A 570 25.85 12.26 -5.23
C GLY A 570 24.36 12.29 -4.87
N GLU A 571 23.73 13.47 -4.81
CA GLU A 571 22.30 13.59 -4.55
C GLU A 571 21.50 13.03 -5.72
N LEU A 572 20.51 12.19 -5.42
CA LEU A 572 19.48 11.81 -6.36
C LEU A 572 18.35 12.83 -6.32
N VAL A 573 18.16 13.56 -7.42
CA VAL A 573 17.14 14.58 -7.57
C VAL A 573 15.90 13.94 -8.21
N CYS A 574 14.74 14.16 -7.60
CA CYS A 574 13.51 13.45 -7.93
C CYS A 574 12.28 14.36 -7.87
N PHE A 575 11.18 13.85 -8.40
CA PHE A 575 9.86 14.41 -8.17
C PHE A 575 8.79 13.32 -8.32
N GLY A 576 7.55 13.65 -7.96
CA GLY A 576 6.34 12.93 -8.36
C GLY A 576 5.29 13.91 -8.84
N TYR A 577 4.56 13.58 -9.92
CA TYR A 577 3.35 14.32 -10.35
C TYR A 577 2.11 13.47 -10.07
N GLU A 578 0.93 14.10 -10.06
CA GLU A 578 -0.26 13.48 -9.46
C GLU A 578 0.05 12.91 -8.06
N ALA A 579 0.88 13.65 -7.31
CA ALA A 579 1.57 13.18 -6.12
C ALA A 579 0.62 12.84 -4.95
N MET A 580 -0.64 13.30 -5.03
CA MET A 580 -1.72 12.99 -4.09
C MET A 580 -2.78 12.02 -4.66
N GLY A 581 -2.55 11.45 -5.84
CA GLY A 581 -3.39 10.45 -6.49
C GLY A 581 -3.99 10.92 -7.81
N ASP A 582 -4.78 10.04 -8.43
CA ASP A 582 -5.34 10.25 -9.78
C ASP A 582 -6.04 11.60 -9.94
N GLY A 583 -5.66 12.35 -10.97
CA GLY A 583 -6.32 13.62 -11.31
C GLY A 583 -5.89 14.82 -10.45
N THR A 584 -4.87 14.67 -9.59
CA THR A 584 -4.38 15.77 -8.75
C THR A 584 -3.34 16.62 -9.50
N PRO A 585 -3.39 17.96 -9.42
CA PRO A 585 -2.38 18.83 -10.04
C PRO A 585 -1.08 18.92 -9.23
N ASP A 586 -1.02 18.23 -8.08
CA ASP A 586 0.09 18.29 -7.15
C ASP A 586 1.35 17.63 -7.70
N VAL A 587 2.45 18.37 -7.63
CA VAL A 587 3.80 17.90 -7.94
C VAL A 587 4.64 18.04 -6.68
N CYS A 588 5.33 16.98 -6.28
CA CYS A 588 6.21 16.97 -5.13
C CYS A 588 7.65 16.85 -5.62
N TYR A 589 8.43 17.92 -5.50
CA TYR A 589 9.87 17.95 -5.79
C TYR A 589 10.65 17.57 -4.53
N TYR A 590 11.63 16.67 -4.65
CA TYR A 590 12.50 16.30 -3.54
C TYR A 590 13.88 15.85 -4.00
N SER A 591 14.84 15.81 -3.07
CA SER A 591 16.18 15.28 -3.30
C SER A 591 16.60 14.37 -2.17
N ILE A 592 17.42 13.38 -2.50
CA ILE A 592 17.84 12.30 -1.61
C ILE A 592 19.37 12.26 -1.61
N ASP A 593 19.98 12.41 -0.44
CA ASP A 593 21.41 12.28 -0.25
C ASP A 593 21.90 10.85 -0.51
N PRO A 594 23.19 10.63 -0.80
CA PRO A 594 23.76 9.30 -1.05
C PRO A 594 23.48 8.24 0.03
N ASP A 595 23.20 8.67 1.28
CA ASP A 595 22.87 7.80 2.40
C ASP A 595 21.37 7.46 2.51
N GLY A 596 20.53 8.03 1.64
CA GLY A 596 19.08 7.85 1.63
C GLY A 596 18.29 8.93 2.39
N THR A 597 18.95 9.96 2.93
CA THR A 597 18.28 11.04 3.67
C THR A 597 17.61 12.04 2.72
N PHE A 598 16.36 12.42 3.00
CA PHE A 598 15.65 13.42 2.21
C PHE A 598 16.06 14.85 2.62
N ASN A 599 16.42 15.67 1.64
CA ASN A 599 16.89 17.05 1.85
C ASN A 599 15.84 18.09 1.49
N GLN A 600 15.60 18.27 0.18
CA GLN A 600 14.56 19.18 -0.30
C GLN A 600 13.23 18.44 -0.32
N THR A 601 12.14 19.13 0.03
CA THR A 601 10.77 18.66 -0.21
C THR A 601 9.90 19.88 -0.43
N VAL A 602 9.43 20.06 -1.66
CA VAL A 602 8.65 21.21 -2.11
C VAL A 602 7.43 20.72 -2.86
N TRP A 603 6.25 21.05 -2.35
CA TRP A 603 4.98 20.81 -3.03
C TRP A 603 4.63 22.00 -3.89
N LEU A 604 4.31 21.77 -5.16
CA LEU A 604 3.89 22.78 -6.12
C LEU A 604 2.65 22.29 -6.88
N VAL A 605 1.97 23.22 -7.53
CA VAL A 605 0.73 22.95 -8.27
C VAL A 605 0.99 23.20 -9.76
N SER A 606 0.80 22.16 -10.55
CA SER A 606 0.86 22.21 -12.01
C SER A 606 -0.33 23.00 -12.57
N PRO A 607 -0.16 23.79 -13.66
CA PRO A 607 -1.24 24.57 -14.27
C PRO A 607 -2.34 23.70 -14.88
N VAL A 608 -2.01 22.45 -15.23
CA VAL A 608 -2.93 21.43 -15.74
C VAL A 608 -2.54 20.07 -15.16
N VAL A 609 -3.46 19.11 -15.11
CA VAL A 609 -3.13 17.72 -14.75
C VAL A 609 -2.58 17.01 -15.98
N GLY A 610 -1.38 17.43 -16.39
CA GLY A 610 -0.68 16.90 -17.54
C GLY A 610 0.38 15.88 -17.15
N MET A 611 0.75 14.99 -18.08
CA MET A 611 1.86 14.08 -17.88
C MET A 611 3.18 14.85 -17.77
N ILE A 612 3.93 14.63 -16.70
CA ILE A 612 5.30 15.12 -16.51
C ILE A 612 6.22 13.89 -16.47
N HIS A 613 6.55 13.35 -17.64
CA HIS A 613 7.26 12.08 -17.74
C HIS A 613 8.71 12.20 -17.27
N ASP A 614 9.41 13.22 -17.76
CA ASP A 614 10.81 13.51 -17.46
C ASP A 614 10.95 14.95 -16.94
N PHE A 615 12.13 15.30 -16.44
CA PHE A 615 12.47 16.61 -15.92
C PHE A 615 13.96 16.90 -16.11
N ALA A 616 14.36 18.17 -15.99
CA ALA A 616 15.76 18.55 -16.09
C ALA A 616 16.26 19.19 -14.80
N VAL A 617 17.56 19.08 -14.56
CA VAL A 617 18.21 19.63 -13.37
C VAL A 617 19.47 20.34 -13.80
N THR A 618 19.70 21.52 -13.24
CA THR A 618 20.97 22.26 -13.33
C THR A 618 21.61 22.34 -11.94
N GLU A 619 22.73 23.04 -11.83
CA GLU A 619 23.33 23.35 -10.52
C GLU A 619 22.33 24.00 -9.55
N ASN A 620 21.51 24.95 -10.03
CA ASN A 620 20.62 25.77 -9.21
C ASN A 620 19.13 25.67 -9.53
N TRP A 621 18.72 24.93 -10.56
CA TRP A 621 17.32 24.88 -11.02
C TRP A 621 16.83 23.47 -11.30
N VAL A 622 15.52 23.28 -11.19
CA VAL A 622 14.80 22.10 -11.68
C VAL A 622 13.70 22.53 -12.64
N LEU A 623 13.54 21.79 -13.73
CA LEU A 623 12.67 22.12 -14.86
C LEU A 623 11.66 20.99 -15.09
N PHE A 624 10.37 21.34 -15.20
CA PHE A 624 9.26 20.39 -15.34
C PHE A 624 8.52 20.61 -16.68
N PRO A 625 8.94 19.94 -17.78
CA PRO A 625 8.22 19.99 -19.05
C PRO A 625 6.93 19.18 -18.96
N ILE A 626 5.79 19.80 -19.27
CA ILE A 626 4.48 19.15 -19.23
C ILE A 626 4.06 18.75 -20.63
N ILE A 627 3.80 17.47 -20.82
CA ILE A 627 3.21 16.93 -22.05
C ILE A 627 1.71 17.27 -22.05
N PRO A 628 1.13 17.81 -23.15
CA PRO A 628 -0.30 18.11 -23.29
C PRO A 628 -1.25 16.89 -23.34
N GLN A 629 -0.90 15.81 -22.63
CA GLN A 629 -1.76 14.67 -22.32
C GLN A 629 -2.40 14.94 -20.96
N ILE A 630 -3.72 15.17 -20.92
CA ILE A 630 -4.44 15.66 -19.74
C ILE A 630 -5.29 14.56 -19.10
N CYS A 631 -5.26 14.47 -17.78
CA CYS A 631 -6.09 13.55 -17.00
C CYS A 631 -7.44 14.20 -16.59
N ASP A 632 -8.53 13.45 -16.74
CA ASP A 632 -9.86 13.77 -16.22
C ASP A 632 -10.40 12.58 -15.41
N ILE A 633 -10.69 12.83 -14.13
CA ILE A 633 -11.17 11.79 -13.21
C ILE A 633 -12.55 11.25 -13.57
N ASP A 634 -13.41 12.05 -14.20
CA ASP A 634 -14.76 11.60 -14.56
C ASP A 634 -14.72 10.73 -15.82
N ARG A 635 -13.81 11.02 -16.76
CA ARG A 635 -13.48 10.11 -17.88
C ARG A 635 -12.97 8.76 -17.36
N LEU A 636 -12.10 8.78 -16.36
CA LEU A 636 -11.59 7.55 -15.73
C LEU A 636 -12.72 6.72 -15.10
N LYS A 637 -13.60 7.34 -14.31
CA LYS A 637 -14.76 6.66 -13.68
C LYS A 637 -15.71 6.03 -14.70
N GLN A 638 -15.80 6.62 -15.89
CA GLN A 638 -16.59 6.10 -17.02
C GLN A 638 -15.88 4.98 -17.79
N GLY A 639 -14.67 4.58 -17.39
CA GLY A 639 -13.87 3.53 -18.04
C GLY A 639 -13.03 4.01 -19.22
N GLY A 640 -12.89 5.33 -19.39
CA GLY A 640 -12.06 5.95 -20.43
C GLY A 640 -10.56 5.88 -20.13
N GLU A 641 -9.76 6.46 -21.02
CA GLU A 641 -8.31 6.52 -20.90
C GLU A 641 -7.87 7.54 -19.85
N HIS A 642 -6.75 7.26 -19.17
CA HIS A 642 -6.17 8.22 -18.22
C HIS A 642 -5.70 9.47 -18.94
N TRP A 643 -5.06 9.31 -20.09
CA TRP A 643 -4.53 10.41 -20.89
C TRP A 643 -5.42 10.70 -22.10
N GLN A 644 -5.49 11.98 -22.45
CA GLN A 644 -6.14 12.49 -23.65
C GLN A 644 -5.38 13.74 -24.10
N TRP A 645 -5.05 13.82 -25.39
CA TRP A 645 -4.33 14.97 -25.92
C TRP A 645 -5.23 16.21 -25.94
N ASP A 646 -4.68 17.37 -25.56
CA ASP A 646 -5.36 18.65 -25.67
C ASP A 646 -4.50 19.65 -26.46
N SER A 647 -4.88 19.90 -27.71
CA SER A 647 -4.20 20.84 -28.60
C SER A 647 -4.37 22.31 -28.18
N SER A 648 -5.32 22.62 -27.29
CA SER A 648 -5.51 23.96 -26.74
C SER A 648 -4.58 24.27 -25.57
N VAL A 649 -3.98 23.24 -24.95
CA VAL A 649 -3.03 23.39 -23.86
C VAL A 649 -1.64 23.71 -24.42
N PRO A 650 -0.99 24.82 -24.03
CA PRO A 650 0.37 25.12 -24.48
C PRO A 650 1.38 24.15 -23.89
N PHE A 651 2.57 24.06 -24.49
CA PHE A 651 3.70 23.39 -23.84
C PHE A 651 4.13 24.21 -22.64
N TYR A 652 3.87 23.71 -21.43
CA TYR A 652 4.29 24.33 -20.18
C TYR A 652 5.69 23.83 -19.78
N LEU A 653 6.54 24.76 -19.34
CA LEU A 653 7.81 24.45 -18.69
C LEU A 653 7.86 25.11 -17.32
N GLY A 654 7.75 24.30 -16.27
CA GLY A 654 7.94 24.74 -14.89
C GLY A 654 9.42 24.97 -14.61
N LEU A 655 9.76 26.06 -13.94
CA LEU A 655 11.12 26.37 -13.49
C LEU A 655 11.09 26.70 -12.01
N LEU A 656 11.81 25.93 -11.20
CA LEU A 656 11.86 26.08 -9.74
C LEU A 656 13.33 26.15 -9.28
N PRO A 657 13.68 27.02 -8.31
CA PRO A 657 15.00 26.94 -7.70
C PRO A 657 15.20 25.56 -7.04
N ARG A 658 16.36 24.94 -7.29
CA ARG A 658 16.67 23.58 -6.79
C ARG A 658 16.74 23.53 -5.26
N ARG A 659 17.13 24.62 -4.60
CA ARG A 659 17.35 24.64 -3.15
C ARG A 659 16.60 25.78 -2.47
N GLY A 660 15.99 25.48 -1.32
CA GLY A 660 15.34 26.48 -0.47
C GLY A 660 14.09 27.12 -1.06
N ALA A 661 13.53 26.53 -2.12
CA ALA A 661 12.36 27.06 -2.80
C ALA A 661 11.07 26.83 -2.00
N LYS A 662 10.12 27.73 -2.22
CA LYS A 662 8.72 27.57 -1.83
C LYS A 662 7.90 27.25 -3.07
N ALA A 663 6.69 26.70 -2.83
CA ALA A 663 5.71 26.43 -3.88
C ALA A 663 5.50 27.62 -4.84
N SER A 664 5.47 28.85 -4.30
CA SER A 664 5.23 30.09 -5.05
C SER A 664 6.39 30.56 -5.93
N ASP A 665 7.57 29.95 -5.79
CA ASP A 665 8.75 30.36 -6.53
C ASP A 665 8.81 29.73 -7.93
N VAL A 666 7.93 28.78 -8.22
CA VAL A 666 7.81 28.17 -9.55
C VAL A 666 7.34 29.19 -10.59
N LYS A 667 8.01 29.22 -11.74
CA LYS A 667 7.59 29.95 -12.93
C LYS A 667 7.12 28.96 -13.99
N TRP A 668 5.90 29.15 -14.49
CA TRP A 668 5.35 28.33 -15.57
C TRP A 668 5.46 29.06 -16.89
N PHE A 669 6.54 28.79 -17.63
CA PHE A 669 6.71 29.30 -18.98
C PHE A 669 5.80 28.56 -19.97
N LYS A 670 5.51 29.18 -21.12
CA LYS A 670 4.62 28.63 -22.15
C LYS A 670 5.22 28.75 -23.55
N ALA A 671 5.11 27.70 -24.33
CA ALA A 671 5.35 27.71 -25.78
C ALA A 671 4.09 27.23 -26.52
N PRO A 672 4.02 27.37 -27.87
CA PRO A 672 3.04 26.64 -28.66
C PRO A 672 2.97 25.16 -28.26
N ASN A 673 1.79 24.56 -28.38
CA ASN A 673 1.54 23.15 -28.07
C ASN A 673 2.59 22.27 -28.77
N ALA A 674 3.22 21.39 -27.98
CA ALA A 674 4.28 20.50 -28.42
C ALA A 674 4.39 19.32 -27.47
N PHE A 675 4.99 18.23 -27.94
CA PHE A 675 5.36 17.07 -27.15
C PHE A 675 6.86 17.16 -26.81
N PRO A 676 7.22 17.50 -25.56
CA PRO A 676 8.59 17.38 -25.09
C PRO A 676 8.95 15.90 -24.91
N GLY A 677 9.97 15.44 -25.63
CA GLY A 677 10.56 14.12 -25.42
C GLY A 677 11.43 14.06 -24.17
N HIS A 678 12.26 13.03 -24.07
CA HIS A 678 13.19 12.83 -22.96
C HIS A 678 14.23 13.96 -22.86
N THR A 679 14.56 14.36 -21.65
CA THR A 679 15.58 15.39 -21.41
C THR A 679 16.96 14.84 -21.76
N THR A 680 17.69 15.50 -22.67
CA THR A 680 19.09 15.18 -22.90
C THR A 680 19.94 15.66 -21.74
N ASN A 681 19.88 16.96 -21.42
CA ASN A 681 20.53 17.57 -20.26
C ASN A 681 20.05 19.02 -20.08
N ALA A 682 20.32 19.62 -18.92
CA ALA A 682 20.22 21.06 -18.70
C ALA A 682 21.40 21.58 -17.89
N TYR A 683 21.79 22.83 -18.13
CA TYR A 683 22.91 23.46 -17.42
C TYR A 683 22.82 24.99 -17.43
N GLU A 684 23.69 25.64 -16.66
CA GLU A 684 23.72 27.11 -16.56
C GLU A 684 24.93 27.69 -17.30
N LEU A 685 24.70 28.78 -18.03
CA LEU A 685 25.73 29.60 -18.65
C LEU A 685 26.37 30.54 -17.62
N PRO A 686 27.58 31.07 -17.87
CA PRO A 686 28.25 32.00 -16.95
C PRO A 686 27.46 33.28 -16.65
N ASP A 687 26.49 33.66 -17.50
CA ASP A 687 25.60 34.81 -17.29
C ASP A 687 24.33 34.47 -16.48
N GLY A 688 24.16 33.20 -16.09
CA GLY A 688 23.04 32.69 -15.31
C GLY A 688 21.82 32.27 -16.13
N ARG A 689 21.89 32.30 -17.47
CA ARG A 689 20.84 31.69 -18.31
C ARG A 689 20.94 30.17 -18.30
N ILE A 690 19.80 29.52 -18.44
CA ILE A 690 19.67 28.06 -18.42
C ILE A 690 19.60 27.56 -19.86
N VAL A 691 20.42 26.56 -20.19
CA VAL A 691 20.31 25.76 -21.41
C VAL A 691 19.53 24.50 -21.10
N PHE A 692 18.55 24.16 -21.94
CA PHE A 692 17.74 22.96 -21.83
C PHE A 692 17.61 22.27 -23.18
N ASP A 693 18.15 21.06 -23.27
CA ASP A 693 18.26 20.28 -24.51
C ASP A 693 17.37 19.05 -24.45
N LEU A 694 16.55 18.84 -25.48
CA LEU A 694 15.58 17.74 -25.57
C LEU A 694 15.13 17.48 -27.03
N PRO A 695 14.59 16.29 -27.36
CA PRO A 695 13.75 16.08 -28.51
C PRO A 695 12.43 16.84 -28.36
N LEU A 696 11.97 17.47 -29.44
CA LEU A 696 10.69 18.17 -29.46
C LEU A 696 9.97 17.92 -30.78
N THR A 697 8.67 17.68 -30.71
CA THR A 697 7.78 17.61 -31.88
C THR A 697 6.49 18.37 -31.61
N ASP A 698 5.83 18.85 -32.65
CA ASP A 698 4.52 19.53 -32.56
C ASP A 698 3.34 18.55 -32.62
N LYS A 699 3.61 17.24 -32.62
CA LYS A 699 2.60 16.17 -32.72
C LYS A 699 2.50 15.34 -31.45
N ASN A 700 1.33 14.75 -31.24
CA ASN A 700 1.13 13.77 -30.18
C ASN A 700 1.88 12.46 -30.49
N VAL A 701 3.04 12.26 -29.85
CA VAL A 701 3.83 11.02 -29.98
C VAL A 701 3.05 9.79 -29.49
N PHE A 702 2.24 9.95 -28.43
CA PHE A 702 1.41 8.90 -27.87
C PHE A 702 0.03 8.87 -28.55
N PHE A 703 0.06 8.68 -29.87
CA PHE A 703 -1.11 8.74 -30.76
C PHE A 703 -2.26 7.79 -30.39
N TRP A 704 -2.01 6.73 -29.62
CA TRP A 704 -3.06 5.83 -29.11
C TRP A 704 -3.93 6.47 -28.02
N TRP A 705 -3.50 7.60 -27.44
CA TRP A 705 -4.34 8.48 -26.63
C TRP A 705 -4.64 9.76 -27.43
N PRO A 706 -5.69 9.73 -28.27
CA PRO A 706 -6.05 10.83 -29.16
C PRO A 706 -6.62 12.03 -28.40
N ASP A 707 -7.01 13.08 -29.13
CA ASP A 707 -7.80 14.18 -28.58
C ASP A 707 -9.27 13.79 -28.30
N ASN A 708 -10.08 14.75 -27.85
CA ASN A 708 -11.49 14.52 -27.51
C ASN A 708 -12.38 14.13 -28.70
N ASP A 709 -12.00 14.48 -29.92
CA ASP A 709 -12.71 14.12 -31.14
C ASP A 709 -12.19 12.80 -31.74
N GLY A 710 -11.18 12.19 -31.11
CA GLY A 710 -10.54 10.96 -31.55
C GLY A 710 -9.46 11.18 -32.62
N ASN A 711 -8.99 12.41 -32.83
CA ASN A 711 -7.92 12.68 -33.77
C ASN A 711 -6.56 12.30 -33.18
N ALA A 712 -5.73 11.67 -34.02
CA ALA A 712 -4.35 11.33 -33.72
C ALA A 712 -3.50 11.46 -35.00
N PRO A 713 -2.20 11.81 -34.89
CA PRO A 713 -1.30 11.83 -36.04
C PRO A 713 -1.06 10.42 -36.59
N ASP A 714 -0.72 10.32 -37.88
CA ASP A 714 -0.13 9.09 -38.41
C ASP A 714 1.25 8.90 -37.76
N PRO A 715 1.56 7.71 -37.19
CA PRO A 715 2.85 7.43 -36.58
C PRO A 715 4.05 7.74 -37.50
N HIS A 716 3.91 7.61 -38.82
CA HIS A 716 4.99 7.88 -39.76
C HIS A 716 5.34 9.37 -39.90
N ASP A 717 4.40 10.26 -39.55
CA ASP A 717 4.61 11.69 -39.67
C ASP A 717 5.13 12.33 -38.37
N ILE A 718 5.34 11.54 -37.33
CA ILE A 718 5.85 12.00 -36.03
C ILE A 718 7.37 12.02 -36.10
N HIS A 719 7.95 13.21 -36.07
CA HIS A 719 9.39 13.41 -36.07
C HIS A 719 9.78 14.33 -34.91
N ALA A 720 10.66 13.86 -34.04
CA ALA A 720 11.18 14.62 -32.92
C ALA A 720 12.56 15.19 -33.29
N LYS A 721 12.65 16.51 -33.33
CA LYS A 721 13.90 17.22 -33.63
C LYS A 721 14.68 17.44 -32.35
N TYR A 722 16.01 17.46 -32.44
CA TYR A 722 16.83 17.81 -31.30
C TYR A 722 16.90 19.34 -31.15
N VAL A 723 16.35 19.88 -30.07
CA VAL A 723 16.25 21.34 -29.85
C VAL A 723 16.91 21.80 -28.55
N ARG A 724 17.23 23.09 -28.50
CA ARG A 724 17.81 23.80 -27.35
C ARG A 724 17.01 25.03 -27.00
N TYR A 725 16.54 25.11 -25.76
CA TYR A 725 16.04 26.34 -25.17
C TYR A 725 17.15 27.06 -24.39
N THR A 726 17.20 28.39 -24.50
CA THR A 726 18.04 29.24 -23.63
C THR A 726 17.16 30.21 -22.87
N ILE A 727 17.00 29.98 -21.56
CA ILE A 727 15.99 30.63 -20.71
C ILE A 727 16.68 31.57 -19.73
N ASP A 728 16.18 32.81 -19.60
CA ASP A 728 16.60 33.70 -18.51
C ASP A 728 15.73 33.43 -17.27
N PRO A 729 16.26 32.82 -16.19
CA PRO A 729 15.45 32.54 -15.00
C PRO A 729 14.96 33.82 -14.29
N LYS A 730 15.56 34.99 -14.57
CA LYS A 730 15.20 36.27 -13.93
C LYS A 730 14.11 37.03 -14.68
N THR A 731 13.79 36.64 -15.91
CA THR A 731 12.77 37.33 -16.71
C THR A 731 11.39 37.26 -16.04
N SER A 732 10.59 38.31 -16.27
CA SER A 732 9.18 38.36 -15.92
C SER A 732 8.27 37.94 -17.07
N ASP A 733 8.81 37.79 -18.28
CA ASP A 733 8.09 37.24 -19.42
C ASP A 733 7.94 35.72 -19.24
N LEU A 734 6.74 35.21 -19.43
CA LEU A 734 6.44 33.78 -19.26
C LEU A 734 6.20 33.08 -20.60
N ASP A 735 6.39 33.77 -21.73
CA ASP A 735 6.52 33.07 -23.01
C ASP A 735 7.93 32.50 -23.13
N LEU A 736 8.03 31.22 -23.50
CA LEU A 736 9.32 30.59 -23.78
C LEU A 736 9.96 31.26 -25.00
N PRO A 737 11.27 31.52 -24.96
CA PRO A 737 11.98 31.95 -26.14
C PRO A 737 11.92 30.88 -27.23
N ALA A 738 12.05 31.30 -28.49
CA ALA A 738 12.20 30.35 -29.58
C ALA A 738 13.40 29.43 -29.31
N HIS A 739 13.21 28.12 -29.51
CA HIS A 739 14.30 27.16 -29.42
C HIS A 739 15.19 27.21 -30.66
N GLU A 740 16.45 26.81 -30.50
CA GLU A 740 17.36 26.47 -31.58
C GLU A 740 17.16 25.00 -31.96
N VAL A 741 17.13 24.69 -33.26
CA VAL A 741 17.19 23.29 -33.74
C VAL A 741 18.66 22.92 -33.86
N ILE A 742 19.13 22.07 -32.94
CA ILE A 742 20.52 21.58 -32.92
C ILE A 742 20.73 20.56 -34.05
N SER A 743 19.73 19.69 -34.28
CA SER A 743 19.75 18.68 -35.34
C SER A 743 18.34 18.41 -35.86
N GLU A 744 18.22 18.26 -37.17
CA GLU A 744 16.97 17.91 -37.87
C GLU A 744 16.72 16.39 -37.91
N CYS A 745 17.62 15.57 -37.35
CA CYS A 745 17.41 14.13 -37.30
C CYS A 745 16.22 13.78 -36.40
N ASP A 746 15.44 12.78 -36.82
CA ASP A 746 14.38 12.20 -36.01
C ASP A 746 15.00 11.33 -34.92
N MET A 747 14.93 11.81 -33.67
CA MET A 747 15.69 11.26 -32.55
C MET A 747 14.92 11.21 -31.24
N GLU A 748 15.34 10.28 -30.38
CA GLU A 748 14.81 10.10 -29.02
C GLU A 748 15.83 9.32 -28.17
N PHE A 749 15.48 8.98 -26.93
CA PHE A 749 16.30 8.29 -25.95
C PHE A 749 17.71 8.88 -25.82
N PRO A 750 17.82 10.21 -25.63
CA PRO A 750 19.11 10.87 -25.55
C PRO A 750 19.82 10.53 -24.24
N ARG A 751 21.12 10.29 -24.36
CA ARG A 751 22.07 10.03 -23.28
C ARG A 751 23.25 10.96 -23.43
N ILE A 752 23.89 11.24 -22.32
CA ILE A 752 25.15 11.98 -22.26
C ILE A 752 26.19 11.14 -21.51
N ASP A 753 27.39 11.69 -21.40
CA ASP A 753 28.31 11.27 -20.36
C ASP A 753 27.78 11.77 -18.99
N GLU A 754 27.23 10.87 -18.18
CA GLU A 754 26.58 11.23 -16.92
C GLU A 754 27.54 11.91 -15.90
N ARG A 755 28.86 11.83 -16.10
CA ARG A 755 29.86 12.56 -15.29
C ARG A 755 29.72 14.09 -15.40
N VAL A 756 29.09 14.56 -16.48
CA VAL A 756 28.79 15.99 -16.71
C VAL A 756 27.30 16.31 -16.66
N SER A 757 26.48 15.43 -16.09
CA SER A 757 25.06 15.71 -15.85
C SER A 757 24.90 17.02 -15.05
N MET A 758 23.87 17.81 -15.38
CA MET A 758 23.59 19.14 -14.80
C MET A 758 24.61 20.25 -15.15
N ARG A 759 25.58 19.95 -16.01
CA ARG A 759 26.67 20.85 -16.45
C ARG A 759 26.77 20.91 -17.98
N PRO A 760 27.54 21.87 -18.55
CA PRO A 760 27.76 21.90 -19.99
C PRO A 760 28.29 20.56 -20.49
N HIS A 761 27.63 20.01 -21.50
CA HIS A 761 28.00 18.77 -22.16
C HIS A 761 28.33 19.06 -23.63
N ARG A 762 29.25 18.28 -24.19
CA ARG A 762 29.76 18.32 -25.55
C ARG A 762 29.31 17.13 -26.37
N HIS A 763 28.93 16.04 -25.73
CA HIS A 763 28.55 14.80 -26.40
C HIS A 763 27.16 14.33 -25.99
N SER A 764 26.36 13.94 -26.99
CA SER A 764 25.09 13.24 -26.79
C SER A 764 24.99 12.03 -27.71
N PHE A 765 24.44 10.95 -27.19
CA PHE A 765 24.18 9.70 -27.90
C PHE A 765 22.68 9.44 -27.87
N PHE A 766 22.06 9.05 -28.98
CA PHE A 766 20.61 8.92 -29.04
C PHE A 766 20.18 7.92 -30.08
N ASP A 767 18.95 7.43 -29.93
CA ASP A 767 18.29 6.64 -30.96
C ASP A 767 17.89 7.54 -32.13
N MET A 768 18.01 7.03 -33.35
CA MET A 768 17.68 7.76 -34.57
C MET A 768 16.84 6.89 -35.52
N MET A 769 15.85 7.51 -36.15
CA MET A 769 15.13 6.93 -37.29
C MET A 769 15.53 7.67 -38.57
N ASP A 770 16.33 7.00 -39.41
CA ASP A 770 16.71 7.53 -40.72
C ASP A 770 16.30 6.56 -41.83
N PRO A 771 15.21 6.84 -42.57
CA PRO A 771 14.73 5.95 -43.63
C PRO A 771 15.72 5.81 -44.80
N THR A 772 16.72 6.69 -44.91
CA THR A 772 17.72 6.67 -46.00
C THR A 772 18.82 5.63 -45.80
N LEU A 773 19.00 5.10 -44.59
CA LEU A 773 20.00 4.07 -44.26
C LEU A 773 19.67 2.68 -44.85
N GLY A 774 18.51 2.53 -45.48
CA GLY A 774 18.17 1.33 -46.25
C GLY A 774 17.65 0.17 -45.40
N THR A 775 16.89 0.48 -44.35
CA THR A 775 16.12 -0.52 -43.59
C THR A 775 15.15 -1.27 -44.52
N ASP A 776 15.17 -2.60 -44.47
CA ASP A 776 14.31 -3.46 -45.27
C ASP A 776 12.96 -3.65 -44.57
N PHE A 777 12.13 -2.60 -44.59
CA PHE A 777 10.79 -2.62 -44.00
C PHE A 777 9.91 -3.74 -44.59
N ALA A 778 10.11 -4.12 -45.86
CA ALA A 778 9.37 -5.20 -46.48
C ALA A 778 9.68 -6.56 -45.81
N ALA A 779 10.94 -6.79 -45.42
CA ALA A 779 11.34 -7.99 -44.71
C ALA A 779 10.88 -7.99 -43.24
N ILE A 780 10.96 -6.86 -42.53
CA ILE A 780 10.71 -6.83 -41.08
C ILE A 780 9.26 -6.55 -40.69
N ALA A 781 8.50 -5.78 -41.49
CA ALA A 781 7.13 -5.37 -41.13
C ALA A 781 6.20 -6.55 -40.78
N PRO A 782 6.23 -7.71 -41.48
CA PRO A 782 5.39 -8.85 -41.13
C PRO A 782 5.66 -9.48 -39.76
N VAL A 783 6.87 -9.26 -39.20
CA VAL A 783 7.32 -9.84 -37.94
C VAL A 783 7.65 -8.79 -36.87
N LEU A 784 7.44 -7.51 -37.17
CA LEU A 784 7.81 -6.40 -36.30
C LEU A 784 7.00 -6.40 -34.99
N GLY A 785 5.69 -6.58 -35.11
CA GLY A 785 4.73 -6.20 -34.06
C GLY A 785 4.42 -4.70 -34.11
N GLY A 786 4.05 -4.10 -32.98
CA GLY A 786 3.78 -2.67 -32.89
C GLY A 786 3.58 -2.17 -31.46
N GLY A 787 3.18 -0.90 -31.31
CA GLY A 787 2.95 -0.27 -30.01
C GLY A 787 4.22 0.21 -29.28
N HIS A 788 5.38 0.18 -29.95
CA HIS A 788 6.65 0.71 -29.46
C HIS A 788 7.29 1.59 -30.55
N PRO A 789 8.17 2.53 -30.20
CA PRO A 789 8.87 3.34 -31.19
C PRO A 789 9.93 2.52 -31.94
N LEU A 790 10.27 2.95 -33.15
CA LEU A 790 11.22 2.29 -34.03
C LEU A 790 12.40 3.23 -34.28
N TYR A 791 13.61 2.73 -34.10
CA TYR A 791 14.86 3.44 -34.41
C TYR A 791 15.82 2.46 -35.05
N ASN A 792 16.40 2.83 -36.19
CA ASN A 792 17.23 1.92 -36.98
C ASN A 792 18.74 2.18 -36.79
N ALA A 793 19.10 3.27 -36.11
CA ALA A 793 20.47 3.67 -35.89
C ALA A 793 20.66 4.39 -34.55
N LEU A 794 21.92 4.48 -34.11
CA LEU A 794 22.33 5.42 -33.07
C LEU A 794 22.98 6.64 -33.70
N GLY A 795 22.72 7.83 -33.15
CA GLY A 795 23.46 9.05 -33.42
C GLY A 795 24.44 9.38 -32.29
N HIS A 796 25.60 9.92 -32.65
CA HIS A 796 26.55 10.58 -31.75
C HIS A 796 26.77 12.00 -32.25
N LEU A 797 26.32 12.99 -31.48
CA LEU A 797 26.50 14.39 -31.80
C LEU A 797 27.59 15.00 -30.92
N ASN A 798 28.56 15.61 -31.57
CA ASN A 798 29.51 16.52 -30.92
C ASN A 798 28.99 17.97 -31.04
N HIS A 799 28.56 18.54 -29.92
CA HIS A 799 27.95 19.87 -29.82
C HIS A 799 28.92 21.03 -30.09
N GLU A 800 30.23 20.83 -29.93
CA GLU A 800 31.22 21.87 -30.24
C GLU A 800 31.47 21.98 -31.75
N THR A 801 31.48 20.85 -32.46
CA THR A 801 31.80 20.77 -33.89
C THR A 801 30.58 20.69 -34.80
N GLY A 802 29.41 20.33 -34.25
CA GLY A 802 28.20 20.01 -35.01
C GLY A 802 28.28 18.69 -35.78
N LYS A 803 29.33 17.89 -35.58
CA LYS A 803 29.51 16.61 -36.28
C LYS A 803 28.56 15.56 -35.71
N LEU A 804 27.70 15.01 -36.57
CA LEU A 804 26.85 13.86 -36.29
C LEU A 804 27.46 12.61 -36.91
N GLU A 805 27.78 11.63 -36.07
CA GLU A 805 28.21 10.29 -36.48
C GLU A 805 27.06 9.31 -36.27
N VAL A 806 26.94 8.33 -37.16
CA VAL A 806 25.78 7.43 -37.21
C VAL A 806 26.26 5.99 -37.20
N TYR A 807 25.75 5.23 -36.24
CA TYR A 807 25.91 3.79 -36.17
C TYR A 807 24.65 3.09 -36.70
N PHE A 808 24.74 2.47 -37.88
CA PHE A 808 23.64 1.70 -38.46
C PHE A 808 23.82 0.20 -38.20
N SER A 809 22.95 -0.37 -37.36
CA SER A 809 23.05 -1.78 -36.92
C SER A 809 22.72 -2.80 -38.02
N GLY A 810 22.05 -2.37 -39.11
CA GLY A 810 21.84 -3.15 -40.33
C GLY A 810 20.40 -3.15 -40.81
N LYS A 811 20.17 -3.75 -41.99
CA LYS A 811 18.89 -3.61 -42.73
C LYS A 811 17.68 -4.24 -42.05
N THR A 812 17.90 -5.23 -41.18
CA THR A 812 16.84 -5.96 -40.48
C THR A 812 16.95 -5.79 -38.97
N HIS A 813 17.51 -4.67 -38.52
CA HIS A 813 17.78 -4.37 -37.13
C HIS A 813 17.07 -3.08 -36.70
N MET A 814 16.67 -3.03 -35.43
CA MET A 814 16.28 -1.79 -34.75
C MET A 814 17.05 -1.72 -33.43
N VAL A 815 17.46 -0.52 -33.04
CA VAL A 815 18.12 -0.25 -31.77
C VAL A 815 17.08 0.08 -30.68
N GLN A 816 17.49 -0.04 -29.43
CA GLN A 816 16.79 0.48 -28.26
C GLN A 816 17.70 1.49 -27.56
N GLU A 817 17.25 2.12 -26.46
CA GLU A 817 18.03 3.11 -25.74
C GLU A 817 19.47 2.64 -25.45
N PRO A 818 20.50 3.43 -25.82
CA PRO A 818 21.90 3.12 -25.52
C PRO A 818 22.23 3.49 -24.06
N VAL A 819 23.36 3.02 -23.57
CA VAL A 819 24.02 3.58 -22.39
C VAL A 819 25.46 3.91 -22.71
N PHE A 820 25.97 5.03 -22.19
CA PHE A 820 27.37 5.40 -22.29
C PHE A 820 28.19 4.80 -21.13
N VAL A 821 29.36 4.25 -21.46
CA VAL A 821 30.33 3.71 -20.51
C VAL A 821 31.66 4.41 -20.74
N PRO A 822 32.20 5.18 -19.78
CA PRO A 822 33.49 5.86 -19.94
C PRO A 822 34.61 4.83 -20.09
N ARG A 823 35.60 5.11 -20.96
CA ARG A 823 36.74 4.21 -21.18
C ARG A 823 37.54 3.97 -19.89
N SER A 824 37.64 5.03 -19.09
CA SER A 824 38.20 5.01 -17.74
C SER A 824 37.64 6.19 -16.96
N GLU A 825 37.81 6.18 -15.64
CA GLU A 825 37.37 7.25 -14.75
C GLU A 825 37.89 8.64 -15.19
N ASP A 826 39.14 8.68 -15.68
CA ASP A 826 39.84 9.89 -16.12
C ASP A 826 39.73 10.17 -17.63
N SER A 827 38.96 9.38 -18.39
CA SER A 827 38.84 9.62 -19.83
C SER A 827 38.13 10.95 -20.10
N PRO A 828 38.46 11.66 -21.20
CA PRO A 828 37.70 12.84 -21.60
C PRO A 828 36.19 12.56 -21.72
N GLU A 829 35.38 13.61 -21.62
CA GLU A 829 33.93 13.51 -21.84
C GLU A 829 33.65 12.82 -23.19
N GLY A 830 32.77 11.81 -23.17
CA GLY A 830 32.36 11.09 -24.39
C GLY A 830 33.40 10.11 -24.94
N ASP A 831 34.59 9.96 -24.34
CA ASP A 831 35.56 8.92 -24.69
C ASP A 831 35.25 7.61 -23.92
N GLY A 832 34.80 6.61 -24.66
CA GLY A 832 34.32 5.35 -24.10
C GLY A 832 33.58 4.51 -25.12
N TYR A 833 32.49 3.91 -24.66
CA TYR A 833 31.68 2.97 -25.41
C TYR A 833 30.20 3.29 -25.25
N THR A 834 29.41 3.04 -26.29
CA THR A 834 27.97 2.87 -26.14
C THR A 834 27.63 1.39 -26.15
N ILE A 835 26.82 0.96 -25.20
CA ILE A 835 26.24 -0.39 -25.15
C ILE A 835 24.77 -0.26 -25.51
N VAL A 836 24.32 -1.03 -26.49
CA VAL A 836 22.96 -0.92 -27.03
C VAL A 836 22.37 -2.29 -27.32
N LEU A 837 21.10 -2.47 -26.96
CA LEU A 837 20.34 -3.67 -27.32
C LEU A 837 19.75 -3.49 -28.72
N VAL A 838 19.93 -4.49 -29.56
CA VAL A 838 19.52 -4.50 -30.96
C VAL A 838 18.55 -5.65 -31.20
N ASN A 839 17.42 -5.33 -31.81
CA ASN A 839 16.40 -6.29 -32.22
C ASN A 839 16.75 -6.82 -33.61
N ASN A 840 17.12 -8.09 -33.74
CA ASN A 840 17.38 -8.72 -35.03
C ASN A 840 16.11 -9.43 -35.53
N TYR A 841 15.41 -8.80 -36.48
CA TYR A 841 14.15 -9.31 -37.01
C TYR A 841 14.35 -10.46 -38.01
N ALA A 842 15.54 -10.62 -38.59
CA ALA A 842 15.84 -11.74 -39.48
C ALA A 842 15.98 -13.06 -38.71
N THR A 843 16.55 -13.01 -37.51
CA THR A 843 16.74 -14.19 -36.63
C THR A 843 15.71 -14.29 -35.52
N MET A 844 14.88 -13.26 -35.33
CA MET A 844 13.92 -13.13 -34.23
C MET A 844 14.56 -13.28 -32.85
N SER A 845 15.75 -12.71 -32.69
CA SER A 845 16.53 -12.70 -31.45
C SER A 845 17.05 -11.30 -31.14
N SER A 846 17.58 -11.12 -29.93
CA SER A 846 18.23 -9.88 -29.52
C SER A 846 19.76 -10.03 -29.51
N GLU A 847 20.43 -8.93 -29.79
CA GLU A 847 21.88 -8.79 -29.79
C GLU A 847 22.24 -7.60 -28.90
N LEU A 848 23.39 -7.62 -28.24
CA LEU A 848 23.89 -6.48 -27.47
C LEU A 848 25.19 -6.01 -28.12
N HIS A 849 25.15 -4.81 -28.71
CA HIS A 849 26.26 -4.25 -29.46
C HIS A 849 27.05 -3.30 -28.57
N ILE A 850 28.37 -3.35 -28.68
CA ILE A 850 29.31 -2.43 -28.03
C ILE A 850 29.96 -1.62 -29.14
N VAL A 851 29.74 -0.31 -29.17
CA VAL A 851 30.26 0.61 -30.18
C VAL A 851 31.29 1.51 -29.50
N ASP A 852 32.49 1.61 -30.05
CA ASP A 852 33.54 2.49 -29.51
C ASP A 852 33.33 3.92 -30.02
N THR A 853 33.38 4.92 -29.14
CA THR A 853 33.14 6.31 -29.56
C THR A 853 34.26 6.90 -30.43
N SER A 854 35.42 6.25 -30.52
CA SER A 854 36.49 6.61 -31.46
C SER A 854 36.26 6.11 -32.89
N ASP A 855 35.41 5.10 -33.08
CA ASP A 855 34.93 4.62 -34.39
C ASP A 855 33.46 4.21 -34.28
N PHE A 856 32.58 5.22 -34.44
CA PHE A 856 31.14 5.04 -34.28
C PHE A 856 30.47 4.36 -35.48
N SER A 857 31.23 3.91 -36.50
CA SER A 857 30.67 3.36 -37.73
C SER A 857 30.39 1.85 -37.67
N ALA A 858 30.99 1.14 -36.71
CA ALA A 858 30.93 -0.31 -36.58
C ALA A 858 30.94 -0.75 -35.11
N PRO A 859 30.36 -1.92 -34.76
CA PRO A 859 30.47 -2.43 -33.40
C PRO A 859 31.87 -3.00 -33.16
N ARG A 860 32.43 -2.71 -31.99
CA ARG A 860 33.65 -3.37 -31.49
C ARG A 860 33.39 -4.84 -31.14
N ALA A 861 32.22 -5.11 -30.60
CA ALA A 861 31.74 -6.46 -30.31
C ALA A 861 30.21 -6.54 -30.42
N VAL A 862 29.73 -7.73 -30.79
CA VAL A 862 28.31 -8.08 -30.84
C VAL A 862 28.09 -9.34 -30.01
N VAL A 863 27.33 -9.20 -28.93
CA VAL A 863 26.97 -10.28 -28.03
C VAL A 863 25.63 -10.87 -28.50
N LYS A 864 25.58 -12.18 -28.74
CA LYS A 864 24.36 -12.87 -29.19
C LYS A 864 23.61 -13.47 -27.99
N LEU A 865 22.33 -13.12 -27.81
CA LEU A 865 21.52 -13.66 -26.73
C LEU A 865 20.80 -14.97 -27.09
N ASN A 866 20.56 -15.22 -28.39
CA ASN A 866 19.74 -16.33 -28.91
C ASN A 866 18.31 -16.43 -28.33
N VAL A 867 17.90 -15.41 -27.58
CA VAL A 867 16.53 -15.20 -27.11
C VAL A 867 16.10 -13.80 -27.48
N ARG A 868 14.79 -13.59 -27.54
CA ARG A 868 14.22 -12.28 -27.82
C ARG A 868 13.93 -11.55 -26.52
N LEU A 869 14.54 -10.38 -26.37
CA LEU A 869 14.12 -9.38 -25.41
C LEU A 869 13.19 -8.41 -26.11
N ARG A 870 12.02 -8.19 -25.52
CA ARG A 870 10.99 -7.30 -26.05
C ARG A 870 11.52 -5.85 -26.08
N ALA A 871 10.91 -5.01 -26.90
CA ALA A 871 11.23 -3.58 -26.91
C ALA A 871 11.13 -3.02 -25.48
N GLY A 872 12.17 -2.30 -25.10
CA GLY A 872 12.42 -1.77 -23.78
C GLY A 872 12.15 -0.31 -23.63
N LEU A 873 12.13 0.11 -22.36
CA LEU A 873 12.20 1.52 -22.00
C LEU A 873 13.65 1.79 -21.58
N HIS A 874 13.89 2.21 -20.34
CA HIS A 874 15.20 2.73 -19.96
C HIS A 874 16.16 1.68 -19.38
N GLY A 875 17.44 2.03 -19.38
CA GLY A 875 18.52 1.29 -18.76
C GLY A 875 19.70 2.13 -18.32
N ASN A 876 20.51 1.60 -17.41
CA ASN A 876 21.65 2.27 -16.80
C ASN A 876 22.84 1.34 -16.62
N TRP A 877 24.03 1.92 -16.72
CA TRP A 877 25.30 1.27 -16.44
C TRP A 877 25.65 1.49 -14.98
N VAL A 878 26.17 0.44 -14.33
CA VAL A 878 26.72 0.52 -12.98
C VAL A 878 28.11 -0.08 -13.01
N ASP A 879 29.11 0.70 -12.62
CA ASP A 879 30.51 0.24 -12.61
C ASP A 879 30.72 -0.90 -11.61
N GLY A 880 31.63 -1.82 -11.93
CA GLY A 880 31.96 -2.94 -11.05
C GLY A 880 32.42 -2.49 -9.66
N LYS A 881 33.13 -1.36 -9.55
CA LYS A 881 33.58 -0.79 -8.28
C LYS A 881 32.41 -0.38 -7.39
N GLU A 882 31.31 0.09 -7.97
CA GLU A 882 30.12 0.51 -7.21
C GLU A 882 29.31 -0.68 -6.67
N LEU A 883 29.38 -1.82 -7.35
CA LEU A 883 28.64 -3.04 -7.00
C LEU A 883 29.40 -3.95 -6.02
N TYR A 884 30.72 -4.07 -6.18
CA TYR A 884 31.52 -5.09 -5.50
C TYR A 884 32.56 -4.55 -4.50
N GLY A 885 32.61 -3.22 -4.30
CA GLY A 885 33.62 -2.53 -3.49
C GLY A 885 34.94 -2.38 -4.23
#